data_AF-A0A8J9V2L1-F1
#
_entry.id   AF-A0A8J9V2L1-F1
#
_cell.length_a   1.000
_cell.length_b   1.000
_cell.length_c   1.000
_cell.angle_alpha   90.00
_cell.angle_beta   90.00
_cell.angle_gamma   90.00
#
_symmetry.space_group_name_H-M   'P 1'
#
loop_
_entity.id
_entity.type
_entity.pdbx_description
1 polymer ?
#
loop_
_entity_poly.entity_id
_entity_poly.type
_entity_poly.pdbx_seq_one_letter_code
_entity_poly.pdbx_strand_id
1 'polypeptide(L)'
;MRHSKDGIQWHFLINKIGEIFTILVITELLISRCSLASNWNKFSQILKTQNAKDDYMDIKIEKFKVLIAAVNSITTKLMNDDIVQNSLNNLLILRKKDLMAKNCSLVSAEFMLYIRHAILNLDKLAQDKPNSETMYKCIKINTLFVLTSYLFGNNEKKVFKSLMELNTKAHSIFIMGTVIWFPDQFLQRFVPSLCGNYKKLSQTMQKSRQSYMNTKKITLTKDVMYLQSVSSQWILIVEELFSSNNKLSAADMSLHAKTLLEGLDIAANINWSVLSFINLHLSLGIALSKNMLMSLFDIMDILKSLWNTVSRNYNEIINSISMIIQHLTYQAVSSILEIKKSLISDKKYANKRLDELTCIVIAEQAIKGASTFERNIATNIALNFVPETTYIEDSYVKLSLLLEKIQILSNFIKSMKQYCNCSWLLWHQNIISIYFEQNFSMQLQSVKLKFFLMVLDDCVMLLQETDKQYGGDKSSDFKNKVKLIIDESVLQNLGQSIETNLRLHIHSHLQLDVVNPLTFDMIKKTLLLLDSLRLHNLYMSVAPSVEQYLSKTYYNLTTVVLSDWKTYGEMRQMAKMKFNIKTIQDNLPTQTLEQGLDVLEIMRNIHIFVSKYQYNLNNQIFIEKSSNNKHLNSINIQHIANSIRTHGTGIMNTTVNFTYQFLKNKFFTFSQFMYDEQIKSRLIKDLRNFKESAGDNGNIYVYKNAEKFNKGIKTLGLAEDGQSYLDLFRELISQIGNAMGYVRMIRSGGRHCCCDATAFLPDLEIRDFKKLCEENELGEKTTRSAENLDDNIDCLVSNFIQGTEYFKLLVEVFAPVFRNPKNVHLKNFFIIVPPLTLNFIEHMILSKDKMSKKNKAGASFTDDGFAMGIAYILKLLDQDSNFEALHWFDSIWNHIKKEREIINEQKSKGPLQLQQALALSEKKIKTLEEEYKLLYYSLTSARIFFK
;
A
#
# COMPACT_ATOMS: atom_id res chain seq x y z
N MET A 1 9.52 50.80 -70.15
CA MET A 1 9.87 50.02 -68.93
C MET A 1 10.61 48.74 -69.31
N ARG A 2 11.84 48.86 -69.83
CA ARG A 2 12.79 47.75 -70.05
C ARG A 2 14.10 48.21 -69.39
N HIS A 3 14.75 47.33 -68.64
CA HIS A 3 15.99 47.52 -67.85
C HIS A 3 15.84 47.88 -66.36
N SER A 4 15.46 46.89 -65.55
CA SER A 4 16.01 46.66 -64.20
C SER A 4 16.02 45.13 -63.99
N LYS A 5 17.17 44.50 -64.27
CA LYS A 5 17.30 43.05 -64.35
C LYS A 5 17.66 42.37 -63.03
N ASP A 6 17.89 43.12 -61.96
CA ASP A 6 18.33 42.57 -60.68
C ASP A 6 17.65 43.35 -59.57
N GLY A 7 16.90 42.69 -58.67
CA GLY A 7 16.58 43.36 -57.40
C GLY A 7 15.48 42.80 -56.50
N ILE A 8 14.43 42.17 -57.04
CA ILE A 8 13.31 41.72 -56.19
C ILE A 8 13.50 40.26 -55.84
N GLN A 9 13.73 39.95 -54.56
CA GLN A 9 13.82 38.57 -54.08
C GLN A 9 12.43 38.07 -53.67
N TRP A 10 11.91 37.06 -54.38
CA TRP A 10 10.58 36.49 -54.11
C TRP A 10 10.62 35.43 -52.99
N HIS A 11 11.74 35.30 -52.28
CA HIS A 11 12.03 34.22 -51.34
C HIS A 11 10.97 34.05 -50.25
N PHE A 12 10.50 35.14 -49.64
CA PHE A 12 9.45 35.05 -48.60
C PHE A 12 8.10 34.59 -49.16
N LEU A 13 7.71 35.06 -50.35
CA LEU A 13 6.47 34.64 -51.00
C LEU A 13 6.56 33.16 -51.41
N ILE A 14 7.68 32.75 -52.02
CA ILE A 14 7.94 31.36 -52.42
C ILE A 14 7.87 30.42 -51.20
N ASN A 15 8.45 30.84 -50.07
CA ASN A 15 8.40 30.10 -48.81
C ASN A 15 6.95 29.90 -48.32
N LYS A 16 6.10 30.93 -48.42
CA LYS A 16 4.68 30.84 -48.02
C LYS A 16 3.83 30.02 -49.01
N ILE A 17 4.12 30.09 -50.31
CA ILE A 17 3.48 29.21 -51.30
C ILE A 17 3.82 27.74 -51.01
N GLY A 18 5.09 27.47 -50.70
CA GLY A 18 5.53 26.14 -50.24
C GLY A 18 4.77 25.69 -49.01
N GLU A 19 4.63 26.57 -48.01
CA GLU A 19 3.90 26.29 -46.76
C GLU A 19 2.44 25.85 -47.01
N ILE A 20 1.70 26.56 -47.87
CA ILE A 20 0.31 26.22 -48.21
C ILE A 20 0.23 24.81 -48.79
N PHE A 21 1.13 24.48 -49.72
CA PHE A 21 1.14 23.16 -50.34
C PHE A 21 1.60 22.07 -49.37
N THR A 22 2.57 22.37 -48.47
CA THR A 22 2.98 21.46 -47.41
C THR A 22 1.83 21.11 -46.47
N ILE A 23 1.00 22.09 -46.08
CA ILE A 23 -0.18 21.86 -45.26
C ILE A 23 -1.16 20.90 -45.94
N LEU A 24 -1.39 21.05 -47.25
CA LEU A 24 -2.23 20.13 -48.02
C LEU A 24 -1.67 18.70 -48.01
N VAL A 25 -0.37 18.54 -48.23
CA VAL A 25 0.31 17.23 -48.22
C VAL A 25 0.22 16.56 -46.85
N ILE A 26 0.44 17.32 -45.77
CA ILE A 26 0.34 16.79 -44.40
C ILE A 26 -1.10 16.44 -44.07
N THR A 27 -2.08 17.23 -44.51
CA THR A 27 -3.50 16.96 -44.26
C THR A 27 -3.94 15.65 -44.93
N GLU A 28 -3.56 15.42 -46.20
CA GLU A 28 -3.81 14.14 -46.87
C GLU A 28 -3.14 12.98 -46.12
N LEU A 29 -1.88 13.15 -45.71
CA LEU A 29 -1.17 12.12 -44.96
C LEU A 29 -1.88 11.77 -43.65
N LEU A 30 -2.35 12.76 -42.90
CA LEU A 30 -3.08 12.54 -41.65
C LEU A 30 -4.41 11.82 -41.89
N ILE A 31 -5.17 12.19 -42.93
CA ILE A 31 -6.42 11.51 -43.30
C ILE A 31 -6.15 10.03 -43.63
N SER A 32 -5.13 9.74 -44.44
CA SER A 32 -4.78 8.38 -44.88
C SER A 32 -4.37 7.46 -43.71
N ARG A 33 -3.73 8.04 -42.69
CA ARG A 33 -3.16 7.29 -41.55
C ARG A 33 -4.11 7.18 -40.36
N CYS A 34 -5.20 7.95 -40.32
CA CYS A 34 -6.21 7.86 -39.28
C CYS A 34 -7.31 6.83 -39.62
N SER A 35 -8.03 6.37 -38.60
CA SER A 35 -9.23 5.53 -38.76
C SER A 35 -10.43 6.27 -39.36
N LEU A 36 -10.27 7.53 -39.75
CA LEU A 36 -11.34 8.37 -40.28
C LEU A 36 -11.88 7.79 -41.59
N ALA A 37 -11.02 7.43 -42.54
CA ALA A 37 -11.44 6.86 -43.82
C ALA A 37 -12.21 5.52 -43.63
N SER A 38 -11.74 4.65 -42.72
CA SER A 38 -12.41 3.37 -42.47
C SER A 38 -13.75 3.54 -41.76
N ASN A 39 -13.83 4.43 -40.76
CA ASN A 39 -15.08 4.75 -40.08
C ASN A 39 -16.07 5.49 -40.99
N TRP A 40 -15.58 6.38 -41.85
CA TRP A 40 -16.37 7.05 -42.88
C TRP A 40 -16.97 6.05 -43.87
N ASN A 41 -16.17 5.07 -44.32
CA ASN A 41 -16.66 4.02 -45.20
C ASN A 41 -17.75 3.19 -44.54
N LYS A 42 -17.60 2.81 -43.26
CA LYS A 42 -18.66 2.14 -42.48
C LYS A 42 -19.92 2.99 -42.37
N PHE A 43 -19.78 4.27 -42.04
CA PHE A 43 -20.91 5.21 -41.98
C PHE A 43 -21.63 5.30 -43.34
N SER A 44 -20.87 5.41 -44.44
CA SER A 44 -21.43 5.47 -45.79
C SER A 44 -22.18 4.19 -46.18
N GLN A 45 -21.71 3.02 -45.72
CA GLN A 45 -22.37 1.74 -45.92
C GLN A 45 -23.67 1.64 -45.11
N ILE A 46 -23.64 2.02 -43.83
CA ILE A 46 -24.83 2.03 -42.95
C ILE A 46 -25.91 2.98 -43.49
N LEU A 47 -25.50 4.15 -43.97
CA LEU A 47 -26.43 5.13 -44.53
C LEU A 47 -27.07 4.62 -45.83
N LYS A 48 -26.31 3.91 -46.66
CA LYS A 48 -26.81 3.27 -47.88
C LYS A 48 -27.74 2.08 -47.60
N THR A 49 -27.52 1.32 -46.52
CA THR A 49 -28.38 0.18 -46.14
C THR A 49 -29.66 0.62 -45.42
N GLN A 50 -29.65 1.72 -44.67
CA GLN A 50 -30.87 2.29 -44.07
C GLN A 50 -31.84 2.84 -45.13
N ASN A 51 -31.35 3.27 -46.30
CA ASN A 51 -32.18 3.62 -47.46
C ASN A 51 -33.08 2.46 -47.96
N ALA A 52 -32.80 1.20 -47.56
CA ALA A 52 -33.57 0.04 -47.99
C ALA A 52 -34.68 -0.36 -46.99
N LYS A 53 -34.80 0.33 -45.84
CA LYS A 53 -35.81 0.06 -44.79
C LYS A 53 -36.56 1.36 -44.47
N ASP A 54 -37.61 1.65 -45.24
CA ASP A 54 -38.25 2.96 -45.40
C ASP A 54 -39.10 3.52 -44.23
N ASP A 55 -39.14 2.91 -43.03
CA ASP A 55 -40.14 3.31 -42.00
C ASP A 55 -39.63 4.05 -40.75
N TYR A 56 -38.32 4.27 -40.57
CA TYR A 56 -37.78 4.75 -39.28
C TYR A 56 -37.22 6.18 -39.25
N MET A 57 -37.10 6.87 -40.39
CA MET A 57 -36.49 8.21 -40.43
C MET A 57 -37.51 9.23 -40.95
N ASP A 58 -37.86 10.21 -40.11
CA ASP A 58 -38.72 11.37 -40.40
C ASP A 58 -38.09 12.37 -41.42
N ILE A 59 -37.40 11.86 -42.43
CA ILE A 59 -36.65 12.65 -43.42
C ILE A 59 -37.30 12.46 -44.78
N LYS A 60 -37.76 13.57 -45.38
CA LYS A 60 -38.25 13.60 -46.77
C LYS A 60 -37.20 12.98 -47.71
N ILE A 61 -37.62 12.03 -48.56
CA ILE A 61 -36.79 11.27 -49.52
C ILE A 61 -35.84 12.17 -50.34
N GLU A 62 -36.28 13.37 -50.71
CA GLU A 62 -35.46 14.35 -51.44
C GLU A 62 -34.26 14.87 -50.64
N LYS A 63 -34.45 15.19 -49.35
CA LYS A 63 -33.36 15.62 -48.47
C LYS A 63 -32.34 14.51 -48.24
N PHE A 64 -32.80 13.26 -48.20
CA PHE A 64 -31.93 12.10 -48.05
C PHE A 64 -31.09 11.84 -49.31
N LYS A 65 -31.66 12.01 -50.52
CA LYS A 65 -30.89 11.94 -51.78
C LYS A 65 -29.81 13.02 -51.85
N VAL A 66 -30.11 14.25 -51.43
CA VAL A 66 -29.12 15.34 -51.33
C VAL A 66 -28.01 14.97 -50.34
N LEU A 67 -28.36 14.36 -49.21
CA LEU A 67 -27.40 13.89 -48.22
C LEU A 67 -26.48 12.78 -48.75
N ILE A 68 -27.02 11.79 -49.47
CA ILE A 68 -26.19 10.76 -50.15
C ILE A 68 -25.27 11.40 -51.19
N ALA A 69 -25.76 12.36 -51.98
CA ALA A 69 -24.95 13.07 -52.96
C ALA A 69 -23.80 13.85 -52.30
N ALA A 70 -24.08 14.52 -51.17
CA ALA A 70 -23.06 15.20 -50.37
C ALA A 70 -22.03 14.22 -49.78
N VAL A 71 -22.47 13.10 -49.20
CA VAL A 71 -21.59 12.04 -48.68
C VAL A 71 -20.69 11.49 -49.79
N ASN A 72 -21.26 11.15 -50.94
CA ASN A 72 -20.48 10.67 -52.08
C ASN A 72 -19.49 11.72 -52.61
N SER A 73 -19.85 13.02 -52.60
CA SER A 73 -18.92 14.10 -52.96
C SER A 73 -17.79 14.25 -51.94
N ILE A 74 -18.05 14.06 -50.64
CA ILE A 74 -17.01 14.09 -49.61
C ILE A 74 -16.08 12.89 -49.75
N THR A 75 -16.64 11.70 -49.98
CA THR A 75 -15.87 10.47 -50.17
C THR A 75 -14.90 10.60 -51.35
N THR A 76 -15.39 11.07 -52.51
CA THR A 76 -14.57 11.20 -53.72
C THR A 76 -13.50 12.28 -53.62
N LYS A 77 -13.79 13.41 -52.97
CA LYS A 77 -12.86 14.56 -52.90
C LYS A 77 -11.86 14.50 -51.76
N LEU A 78 -12.24 13.95 -50.60
CA LEU A 78 -11.45 14.03 -49.36
C LEU A 78 -10.94 12.67 -48.87
N MET A 79 -11.72 11.59 -49.02
CA MET A 79 -11.44 10.32 -48.33
C MET A 79 -10.66 9.29 -49.17
N ASN A 80 -10.44 9.55 -50.47
CA ASN A 80 -9.75 8.63 -51.40
C ASN A 80 -8.23 8.88 -51.49
N ASP A 81 -7.60 9.54 -50.52
CA ASP A 81 -6.16 9.84 -50.51
C ASP A 81 -5.63 10.56 -51.76
N ASP A 82 -6.47 11.27 -52.53
CA ASP A 82 -6.08 11.85 -53.83
C ASP A 82 -6.12 13.40 -53.85
N ILE A 83 -6.13 14.05 -52.68
CA ILE A 83 -6.27 15.51 -52.57
C ILE A 83 -5.12 16.23 -53.30
N VAL A 84 -3.88 15.84 -53.01
CA VAL A 84 -2.65 16.37 -53.59
C VAL A 84 -2.60 16.04 -55.07
N GLN A 85 -2.90 14.79 -55.46
CA GLN A 85 -2.90 14.40 -56.87
C GLN A 85 -3.91 15.20 -57.70
N ASN A 86 -5.13 15.39 -57.19
CA ASN A 86 -6.16 16.20 -57.83
C ASN A 86 -5.76 17.68 -57.91
N SER A 87 -5.14 18.22 -56.85
CA SER A 87 -4.63 19.60 -56.87
C SER A 87 -3.54 19.80 -57.93
N LEU A 88 -2.59 18.86 -58.04
CA LEU A 88 -1.52 18.87 -59.04
C LEU A 88 -2.07 18.70 -60.46
N ASN A 89 -3.06 17.82 -60.66
CA ASN A 89 -3.74 17.64 -61.95
C ASN A 89 -4.48 18.92 -62.38
N ASN A 90 -5.18 19.59 -61.45
CA ASN A 90 -5.83 20.87 -61.73
C ASN A 90 -4.80 21.94 -62.10
N LEU A 91 -3.64 21.98 -61.43
CA LEU A 91 -2.54 22.87 -61.77
C LEU A 91 -1.98 22.58 -63.17
N LEU A 92 -1.85 21.30 -63.57
CA LEU A 92 -1.44 20.93 -64.93
C LEU A 92 -2.46 21.38 -65.99
N ILE A 93 -3.76 21.30 -65.70
CA ILE A 93 -4.82 21.77 -66.59
C ILE A 93 -4.73 23.29 -66.74
N LEU A 94 -4.59 24.03 -65.64
CA LEU A 94 -4.38 25.48 -65.67
C LEU A 94 -3.11 25.85 -66.43
N ARG A 95 -2.04 25.09 -66.25
CA ARG A 95 -0.79 25.29 -66.99
C ARG A 95 -0.97 25.17 -68.49
N LYS A 96 -1.67 24.13 -68.95
CA LYS A 96 -1.96 23.92 -70.38
C LYS A 96 -2.82 25.02 -71.00
N LYS A 97 -3.63 25.71 -70.19
CA LYS A 97 -4.54 26.77 -70.65
C LYS A 97 -3.89 28.17 -70.62
N ASP A 98 -3.24 28.55 -69.52
CA ASP A 98 -2.89 29.96 -69.25
C ASP A 98 -1.39 30.23 -68.99
N LEU A 99 -0.58 29.22 -68.64
CA LEU A 99 0.85 29.39 -68.26
C LEU A 99 1.80 28.81 -69.32
N MET A 100 2.00 29.54 -70.42
CA MET A 100 3.00 29.19 -71.44
C MET A 100 4.45 29.39 -70.92
N ALA A 101 5.32 28.41 -71.17
CA ALA A 101 6.67 28.31 -70.60
C ALA A 101 7.61 29.52 -70.87
N LYS A 102 7.37 30.29 -71.94
CA LYS A 102 8.21 31.46 -72.29
C LYS A 102 8.02 32.66 -71.36
N ASN A 103 6.84 32.83 -70.76
CA ASN A 103 6.52 33.99 -69.92
C ASN A 103 6.92 33.81 -68.45
N CYS A 104 7.14 32.56 -68.01
CA CYS A 104 7.41 32.21 -66.62
C CYS A 104 8.88 31.84 -66.34
N SER A 105 9.79 32.04 -67.30
CA SER A 105 11.20 31.64 -67.16
C SER A 105 11.91 32.33 -65.99
N LEU A 106 11.59 33.61 -65.76
CA LEU A 106 12.15 34.43 -64.67
C LEU A 106 11.67 33.94 -63.30
N VAL A 107 10.35 33.71 -63.15
CA VAL A 107 9.76 33.16 -61.93
C VAL A 107 10.26 31.74 -61.66
N SER A 108 10.35 30.90 -62.70
CA SER A 108 10.90 29.55 -62.58
C SER A 108 12.37 29.57 -62.12
N ALA A 109 13.17 30.53 -62.57
CA ALA A 109 14.56 30.68 -62.15
C ALA A 109 14.65 31.07 -60.65
N GLU A 110 13.82 32.02 -60.20
CA GLU A 110 13.74 32.42 -58.79
C GLU A 110 13.33 31.27 -57.85
N PHE A 111 12.31 30.48 -58.23
CA PHE A 111 11.92 29.28 -57.47
C PHE A 111 13.07 28.26 -57.37
N MET A 112 13.80 28.02 -58.47
CA MET A 112 14.91 27.08 -58.47
C MET A 112 16.14 27.60 -57.69
N LEU A 113 16.42 28.91 -57.75
CA LEU A 113 17.46 29.55 -56.95
C LEU A 113 17.14 29.43 -55.46
N TYR A 114 15.89 29.73 -55.07
CA TYR A 114 15.44 29.56 -53.70
C TYR A 114 15.58 28.11 -53.21
N ILE A 115 15.15 27.13 -54.00
CA ILE A 115 15.28 25.70 -53.64
C ILE A 115 16.75 25.31 -53.47
N ARG A 116 17.65 25.74 -54.37
CA ARG A 116 19.09 25.45 -54.24
C ARG A 116 19.68 26.04 -52.96
N HIS A 117 19.40 27.31 -52.68
CA HIS A 117 19.88 27.98 -51.47
C HIS A 117 19.31 27.33 -50.21
N ALA A 118 18.02 26.97 -50.22
CA ALA A 118 17.37 26.30 -49.10
C ALA A 118 17.94 24.89 -48.86
N ILE A 119 18.22 24.10 -49.91
CA ILE A 119 18.87 22.79 -49.77
C ILE A 119 20.26 22.95 -49.14
N LEU A 120 21.09 23.88 -49.62
CA LEU A 120 22.44 24.10 -49.07
C LEU A 120 22.41 24.50 -47.59
N ASN A 121 21.49 25.37 -47.20
CA ASN A 121 21.36 25.81 -45.81
C ASN A 121 20.79 24.70 -44.91
N LEU A 122 19.77 23.96 -45.40
CA LEU A 122 19.19 22.86 -44.65
C LEU A 122 20.14 21.67 -44.54
N ASP A 123 21.01 21.43 -45.51
CA ASP A 123 21.96 20.31 -45.45
C ASP A 123 22.97 20.47 -44.31
N LYS A 124 23.40 21.72 -44.03
CA LYS A 124 24.21 22.06 -42.86
C LYS A 124 23.39 21.94 -41.58
N LEU A 125 22.19 22.56 -41.53
CA LEU A 125 21.36 22.57 -40.33
C LEU A 125 20.87 21.17 -39.91
N ALA A 126 20.52 20.31 -40.88
CA ALA A 126 20.09 18.94 -40.61
C ALA A 126 21.21 18.07 -40.01
N GLN A 127 22.47 18.45 -40.26
CA GLN A 127 23.64 17.77 -39.72
C GLN A 127 24.07 18.34 -38.36
N ASP A 128 24.10 19.67 -38.22
CA ASP A 128 24.67 20.34 -37.05
C ASP A 128 23.64 20.55 -35.93
N LYS A 129 22.37 20.82 -36.26
CA LYS A 129 21.29 21.14 -35.31
C LYS A 129 19.93 20.56 -35.75
N PRO A 130 19.76 19.23 -35.68
CA PRO A 130 18.50 18.60 -36.08
C PRO A 130 17.41 18.85 -35.04
N ASN A 131 16.34 19.52 -35.45
CA ASN A 131 15.17 19.79 -34.62
C ASN A 131 13.87 19.61 -35.44
N SER A 132 12.72 19.62 -34.77
CA SER A 132 11.43 19.38 -35.44
C SER A 132 11.13 20.44 -36.53
N GLU A 133 11.57 21.68 -36.36
CA GLU A 133 11.35 22.76 -37.32
C GLU A 133 12.25 22.66 -38.55
N THR A 134 13.52 22.30 -38.38
CA THR A 134 14.47 22.08 -39.48
C THR A 134 14.04 20.88 -40.31
N MET A 135 13.56 19.82 -39.66
CA MET A 135 13.01 18.67 -40.37
C MET A 135 11.69 19.00 -41.07
N TYR A 136 10.81 19.80 -40.46
CA TYR A 136 9.61 20.30 -41.15
C TYR A 136 9.98 21.11 -42.42
N LYS A 137 11.03 21.95 -42.36
CA LYS A 137 11.55 22.66 -43.54
C LYS A 137 12.01 21.68 -44.64
N CYS A 138 12.56 20.51 -44.29
CA CYS A 138 12.89 19.47 -45.27
C CYS A 138 11.65 18.92 -45.99
N ILE A 139 10.53 18.69 -45.29
CA ILE A 139 9.25 18.32 -45.93
C ILE A 139 8.87 19.43 -46.92
N LYS A 140 8.89 20.68 -46.47
CA LYS A 140 8.51 21.82 -47.30
C LYS A 140 9.32 21.90 -48.59
N ILE A 141 10.64 21.76 -48.53
CA ILE A 141 11.49 21.80 -49.74
C ILE A 141 11.19 20.64 -50.70
N ASN A 142 10.90 19.44 -50.18
CA ASN A 142 10.45 18.34 -51.03
C ASN A 142 9.12 18.65 -51.71
N THR A 143 8.13 19.17 -50.96
CA THR A 143 6.81 19.51 -51.53
C THR A 143 6.90 20.67 -52.53
N LEU A 144 7.75 21.66 -52.26
CA LEU A 144 7.99 22.79 -53.15
C LEU A 144 8.68 22.34 -54.44
N PHE A 145 9.66 21.43 -54.34
CA PHE A 145 10.30 20.83 -55.52
C PHE A 145 9.26 20.13 -56.41
N VAL A 146 8.37 19.32 -55.83
CA VAL A 146 7.27 18.68 -56.57
C VAL A 146 6.36 19.74 -57.21
N LEU A 147 5.92 20.76 -56.44
CA LEU A 147 5.06 21.82 -56.96
C LEU A 147 5.71 22.55 -58.15
N THR A 148 6.99 22.90 -58.06
CA THR A 148 7.72 23.57 -59.16
C THR A 148 7.85 22.70 -60.40
N SER A 149 8.07 21.39 -60.24
CA SER A 149 8.12 20.45 -61.36
C SER A 149 6.80 20.40 -62.14
N TYR A 150 5.65 20.46 -61.45
CA TYR A 150 4.34 20.46 -62.10
C TYR A 150 3.98 21.83 -62.71
N LEU A 151 4.27 22.93 -62.00
CA LEU A 151 4.00 24.30 -62.48
C LEU A 151 4.83 24.68 -63.71
N PHE A 152 6.13 24.40 -63.71
CA PHE A 152 7.05 24.88 -64.74
C PHE A 152 7.58 23.77 -65.67
N GLY A 153 7.51 22.50 -65.26
CA GLY A 153 7.99 21.36 -66.05
C GLY A 153 9.50 21.26 -66.21
N ASN A 154 10.27 22.10 -65.51
CA ASN A 154 11.72 22.06 -65.49
C ASN A 154 12.19 21.13 -64.36
N ASN A 155 12.81 20.02 -64.74
CA ASN A 155 13.31 19.01 -63.81
C ASN A 155 14.84 18.93 -63.88
N GLU A 156 15.53 19.74 -63.08
CA GLU A 156 16.99 19.72 -63.03
C GLU A 156 17.53 18.51 -62.24
N LYS A 157 18.24 17.61 -62.93
CA LYS A 157 18.83 16.40 -62.31
C LYS A 157 19.83 16.69 -61.18
N LYS A 158 20.57 17.81 -61.26
CA LYS A 158 21.55 18.21 -60.23
C LYS A 158 20.88 18.56 -58.91
N VAL A 159 19.83 19.38 -58.95
CA VAL A 159 19.06 19.78 -57.77
C VAL A 159 18.36 18.58 -57.15
N PHE A 160 17.82 17.67 -57.97
CA PHE A 160 17.23 16.42 -57.47
C PHE A 160 18.28 15.54 -56.74
N LYS A 161 19.52 15.47 -57.23
CA LYS A 161 20.59 14.73 -56.55
C LYS A 161 20.92 15.34 -55.18
N SER A 162 21.08 16.66 -55.09
CA SER A 162 21.30 17.35 -53.80
C SER A 162 20.11 17.19 -52.84
N LEU A 163 18.88 17.17 -53.37
CA LEU A 163 17.69 16.88 -52.57
C LEU A 163 17.71 15.44 -52.04
N MET A 164 18.19 14.47 -52.82
CA MET A 164 18.33 13.07 -52.36
C MET A 164 19.37 12.95 -51.25
N GLU A 165 20.49 13.67 -51.35
CA GLU A 165 21.54 13.72 -50.31
C GLU A 165 21.00 14.34 -49.01
N LEU A 166 20.17 15.38 -49.09
CA LEU A 166 19.46 15.91 -47.92
C LEU A 166 18.50 14.88 -47.33
N ASN A 167 17.74 14.17 -48.18
CA ASN A 167 16.74 13.18 -47.75
C ASN A 167 17.36 11.91 -47.14
N THR A 168 18.61 11.55 -47.45
CA THR A 168 19.28 10.43 -46.75
C THR A 168 19.61 10.79 -45.31
N LYS A 169 19.86 12.08 -45.02
CA LYS A 169 20.00 12.62 -43.66
C LYS A 169 18.63 12.74 -42.98
N ALA A 170 17.65 13.33 -43.67
CA ALA A 170 16.26 13.50 -43.21
C ALA A 170 15.35 12.32 -43.64
N HIS A 171 15.78 11.09 -43.39
CA HIS A 171 15.13 9.87 -43.93
C HIS A 171 13.74 9.58 -43.36
N SER A 172 13.42 10.12 -42.19
CA SER A 172 12.14 9.94 -41.51
C SER A 172 11.85 11.17 -40.67
N ILE A 173 10.69 11.78 -40.90
CA ILE A 173 10.33 13.03 -40.25
C ILE A 173 9.03 12.82 -39.47
N PHE A 174 9.12 13.02 -38.15
CA PHE A 174 7.95 12.99 -37.28
C PHE A 174 7.04 14.19 -37.55
N ILE A 175 5.73 13.95 -37.64
CA ILE A 175 4.72 15.01 -37.80
C ILE A 175 3.88 15.13 -36.53
N MET A 176 3.01 14.14 -36.27
CA MET A 176 2.06 14.17 -35.17
C MET A 176 1.60 12.75 -34.80
N GLY A 177 1.39 12.50 -33.51
CA GLY A 177 0.92 11.21 -33.00
C GLY A 177 1.89 10.07 -33.30
N THR A 178 1.49 9.14 -34.17
CA THR A 178 2.34 8.03 -34.65
C THR A 178 2.75 8.18 -36.12
N VAL A 179 2.44 9.33 -36.73
CA VAL A 179 2.61 9.54 -38.18
C VAL A 179 4.02 10.03 -38.48
N ILE A 180 4.70 9.28 -39.35
CA ILE A 180 6.01 9.62 -39.91
C ILE A 180 5.84 9.88 -41.41
N TRP A 181 6.49 10.92 -41.89
CA TRP A 181 6.63 11.21 -43.30
C TRP A 181 7.94 10.63 -43.85
N PHE A 182 7.83 10.01 -45.02
CA PHE A 182 8.94 9.36 -45.72
C PHE A 182 9.17 10.03 -47.07
N PRO A 183 10.33 10.69 -47.27
CA PRO A 183 10.62 11.41 -48.50
C PRO A 183 10.60 10.52 -49.75
N ASP A 184 11.07 9.28 -49.64
CA ASP A 184 11.08 8.31 -50.74
C ASP A 184 9.68 7.97 -51.23
N GLN A 185 8.75 7.72 -50.31
CA GLN A 185 7.36 7.37 -50.65
C GLN A 185 6.66 8.54 -51.35
N PHE A 186 6.88 9.76 -50.85
CA PHE A 186 6.29 10.97 -51.44
C PHE A 186 6.83 11.22 -52.86
N LEU A 187 8.14 11.19 -53.05
CA LEU A 187 8.76 11.46 -54.35
C LEU A 187 8.45 10.39 -55.39
N GLN A 188 8.38 9.11 -54.99
CA GLN A 188 7.99 8.02 -55.89
C GLN A 188 6.55 8.17 -56.39
N ARG A 189 5.65 8.68 -55.55
CA ARG A 189 4.25 8.90 -55.92
C ARG A 189 4.09 10.04 -56.92
N PHE A 190 4.74 11.19 -56.67
CA PHE A 190 4.46 12.41 -57.44
C PHE A 190 5.48 12.70 -58.54
N VAL A 191 6.72 12.19 -58.47
CA VAL A 191 7.75 12.41 -59.50
C VAL A 191 8.45 11.09 -59.90
N PRO A 192 7.71 10.07 -60.38
CA PRO A 192 8.23 8.74 -60.66
C PRO A 192 9.32 8.73 -61.75
N SER A 193 9.25 9.64 -62.72
CA SER A 193 10.20 9.73 -63.84
C SER A 193 11.63 10.09 -63.42
N LEU A 194 11.80 10.91 -62.37
CA LEU A 194 13.10 11.22 -61.81
C LEU A 194 13.59 10.12 -60.86
N CYS A 195 12.69 9.50 -60.09
CA CYS A 195 13.01 8.39 -59.21
C CYS A 195 13.49 7.15 -59.98
N GLY A 196 12.90 6.84 -61.15
CA GLY A 196 13.32 5.71 -61.98
C GLY A 196 14.78 5.78 -62.46
N ASN A 197 15.32 6.99 -62.61
CA ASN A 197 16.73 7.21 -62.96
C ASN A 197 17.67 7.00 -61.76
N TYR A 198 17.15 7.05 -60.53
CA TYR A 198 17.89 6.87 -59.28
C TYR A 198 17.71 5.42 -58.79
N LYS A 199 18.52 4.49 -59.33
CA LYS A 199 18.41 3.05 -59.03
C LYS A 199 18.44 2.80 -57.51
N LYS A 200 17.46 2.04 -57.00
CA LYS A 200 17.36 1.54 -55.61
C LYS A 200 17.07 2.58 -54.51
N LEU A 201 16.37 3.69 -54.81
CA LEU A 201 16.01 4.73 -53.82
C LEU A 201 15.41 4.17 -52.51
N SER A 202 14.37 3.33 -52.58
CA SER A 202 13.71 2.77 -51.39
C SER A 202 14.66 1.91 -50.55
N GLN A 203 15.53 1.11 -51.19
CA GLN A 203 16.49 0.27 -50.49
C GLN A 203 17.56 1.11 -49.78
N THR A 204 18.04 2.18 -50.42
CA THR A 204 18.99 3.12 -49.81
C THR A 204 18.38 3.80 -48.59
N MET A 205 17.15 4.32 -48.70
CA MET A 205 16.47 4.96 -47.57
C MET A 205 16.12 3.98 -46.44
N GLN A 206 15.80 2.74 -46.77
CA GLN A 206 15.57 1.69 -45.76
C GLN A 206 16.87 1.34 -45.01
N LYS A 207 18.00 1.25 -45.72
CA LYS A 207 19.33 1.07 -45.10
C LYS A 207 19.71 2.25 -44.21
N SER A 208 19.45 3.48 -44.64
CA SER A 208 19.68 4.68 -43.80
C SER A 208 18.86 4.62 -42.50
N ARG A 209 17.57 4.26 -42.58
CA ARG A 209 16.69 4.07 -41.42
C ARG A 209 17.23 3.00 -40.45
N GLN A 210 17.61 1.83 -40.97
CA GLN A 210 18.16 0.74 -40.15
C GLN A 210 19.52 1.12 -39.52
N SER A 211 20.38 1.80 -40.27
CA SER A 211 21.67 2.30 -39.77
C SER A 211 21.47 3.29 -38.62
N TYR A 212 20.58 4.27 -38.77
CA TYR A 212 20.26 5.23 -37.73
C TYR A 212 19.80 4.53 -36.43
N MET A 213 18.90 3.55 -36.55
CA MET A 213 18.40 2.79 -35.41
C MET A 213 19.48 1.97 -34.71
N ASN A 214 20.34 1.29 -35.48
CA ASN A 214 21.44 0.50 -34.93
C ASN A 214 22.46 1.38 -34.22
N THR A 215 22.81 2.53 -34.79
CA THR A 215 23.70 3.50 -34.16
C THR A 215 23.08 4.04 -32.87
N LYS A 216 21.83 4.51 -32.91
CA LYS A 216 21.15 5.04 -31.71
C LYS A 216 20.99 3.99 -30.61
N LYS A 217 20.71 2.73 -30.95
CA LYS A 217 20.64 1.63 -29.99
C LYS A 217 21.95 1.44 -29.20
N ILE A 218 23.10 1.67 -29.83
CA ILE A 218 24.42 1.52 -29.20
C ILE A 218 24.80 2.77 -28.40
N THR A 219 24.46 3.97 -28.89
CA THR A 219 24.87 5.23 -28.25
C THR A 219 23.90 5.75 -27.20
N LEU A 220 22.64 5.27 -27.16
CA LEU A 220 21.56 5.85 -26.35
C LEU A 220 21.95 6.10 -24.89
N THR A 221 22.57 5.13 -24.21
CA THR A 221 22.95 5.29 -22.80
C THR A 221 24.01 6.37 -22.60
N LYS A 222 25.00 6.46 -23.49
CA LYS A 222 26.03 7.51 -23.48
C LYS A 222 25.42 8.88 -23.81
N ASP A 223 24.52 8.92 -24.80
CA ASP A 223 23.79 10.13 -25.19
C ASP A 223 22.98 10.66 -23.99
N VAL A 224 22.28 9.78 -23.25
CA VAL A 224 21.51 10.17 -22.05
C VAL A 224 22.42 10.75 -20.96
N MET A 225 23.55 10.11 -20.66
CA MET A 225 24.49 10.63 -19.65
C MET A 225 25.04 12.02 -20.04
N TYR A 226 25.34 12.23 -21.32
CA TYR A 226 25.75 13.53 -21.84
C TYR A 226 24.62 14.57 -21.75
N LEU A 227 23.40 14.21 -22.13
CA LEU A 227 22.25 15.11 -22.03
C LEU A 227 21.93 15.47 -20.58
N GLN A 228 22.09 14.54 -19.64
CA GLN A 228 21.93 14.81 -18.21
C GLN A 228 22.96 15.83 -17.70
N SER A 229 24.24 15.71 -18.09
CA SER A 229 25.27 16.65 -17.65
C SER A 229 25.05 18.05 -18.23
N VAL A 230 24.79 18.15 -19.54
CA VAL A 230 24.53 19.43 -20.23
C VAL A 230 23.27 20.10 -19.68
N SER A 231 22.20 19.33 -19.48
CA SER A 231 20.95 19.88 -18.93
C SER A 231 21.12 20.33 -17.49
N SER A 232 21.85 19.58 -16.67
CA SER A 232 22.13 19.97 -15.27
C SER A 232 22.97 21.23 -15.20
N GLN A 233 23.99 21.36 -16.06
CA GLN A 233 24.80 22.57 -16.15
C GLN A 233 23.95 23.78 -16.57
N TRP A 234 23.08 23.60 -17.57
CA TRP A 234 22.17 24.67 -18.00
C TRP A 234 21.20 25.08 -16.88
N ILE A 235 20.63 24.11 -16.14
CA ILE A 235 19.74 24.38 -15.01
C ILE A 235 20.45 25.23 -13.94
N LEU A 236 21.68 24.88 -13.58
CA LEU A 236 22.46 25.66 -12.61
C LEU A 236 22.72 27.09 -13.07
N ILE A 237 23.10 27.27 -14.34
CA ILE A 237 23.33 28.60 -14.92
C ILE A 237 22.03 29.43 -14.92
N VAL A 238 20.88 28.81 -15.22
CA VAL A 238 19.58 29.51 -15.20
C VAL A 238 19.15 29.85 -13.77
N GLU A 239 19.38 28.98 -12.79
CA GLU A 239 19.11 29.35 -11.39
C GLU A 239 20.03 30.46 -10.90
N GLU A 240 21.29 30.51 -11.32
CA GLU A 240 22.22 31.58 -10.98
C GLU A 240 21.81 32.92 -11.62
N LEU A 241 21.65 32.95 -12.94
CA LEU A 241 21.40 34.19 -13.70
C LEU A 241 20.03 34.83 -13.41
N PHE A 242 19.00 34.02 -13.12
CA PHE A 242 17.63 34.50 -12.96
C PHE A 242 17.17 34.50 -11.48
N SER A 243 18.10 34.46 -10.52
CA SER A 243 17.80 34.49 -9.08
C SER A 243 17.55 35.89 -8.49
N SER A 244 18.00 36.96 -9.15
CA SER A 244 17.95 38.33 -8.60
C SER A 244 17.45 39.39 -9.60
N ASN A 245 16.69 40.36 -9.09
CA ASN A 245 16.10 41.46 -9.86
C ASN A 245 17.15 42.51 -10.24
N ASN A 246 17.90 42.28 -11.31
CA ASN A 246 18.96 43.19 -11.74
C ASN A 246 18.56 44.03 -12.96
N LYS A 247 18.96 45.29 -12.95
CA LYS A 247 19.07 46.09 -14.18
C LYS A 247 20.18 45.46 -15.02
N LEU A 248 19.81 44.88 -16.17
CA LEU A 248 20.75 44.18 -17.04
C LEU A 248 21.62 45.17 -17.82
N SER A 249 22.93 44.94 -17.85
CA SER A 249 23.81 45.59 -18.83
C SER A 249 23.62 44.99 -20.23
N ALA A 250 24.14 45.63 -21.28
CA ALA A 250 24.07 45.06 -22.64
C ALA A 250 24.81 43.70 -22.76
N ALA A 251 25.89 43.52 -21.97
CA ALA A 251 26.62 42.25 -21.90
C ALA A 251 25.76 41.16 -21.23
N ASP A 252 25.07 41.51 -20.13
CA ASP A 252 24.18 40.58 -19.41
C ASP A 252 22.97 40.19 -20.27
N MET A 253 22.37 41.14 -20.99
CA MET A 253 21.30 40.85 -21.94
C MET A 253 21.75 39.88 -23.03
N SER A 254 22.98 40.04 -23.54
CA SER A 254 23.55 39.16 -24.56
C SER A 254 23.82 37.75 -24.00
N LEU A 255 24.30 37.66 -22.75
CA LEU A 255 24.51 36.40 -22.05
C LEU A 255 23.18 35.69 -21.79
N HIS A 256 22.19 36.38 -21.24
CA HIS A 256 20.84 35.86 -20.99
C HIS A 256 20.20 35.36 -22.28
N ALA A 257 20.29 36.13 -23.37
CA ALA A 257 19.78 35.72 -24.68
C ALA A 257 20.45 34.43 -25.17
N LYS A 258 21.78 34.32 -25.01
CA LYS A 258 22.53 33.12 -25.40
C LYS A 258 22.10 31.90 -24.57
N THR A 259 22.03 32.02 -23.24
CA THR A 259 21.63 30.92 -22.35
C THR A 259 20.20 30.45 -22.62
N LEU A 260 19.26 31.36 -22.87
CA LEU A 260 17.89 31.00 -23.22
C LEU A 260 17.84 30.25 -24.57
N LEU A 261 18.54 30.74 -25.60
CA LEU A 261 18.60 30.07 -26.89
C LEU A 261 19.27 28.69 -26.82
N GLU A 262 20.32 28.53 -26.02
CA GLU A 262 20.96 27.23 -25.76
C GLU A 262 19.98 26.24 -25.11
N GLY A 263 19.18 26.70 -24.14
CA GLY A 263 18.15 25.87 -23.50
C GLY A 263 17.07 25.40 -24.47
N LEU A 264 16.63 26.29 -25.37
CA LEU A 264 15.69 25.92 -26.44
C LEU A 264 16.30 24.90 -27.40
N ASP A 265 17.55 25.10 -27.82
CA ASP A 265 18.24 24.17 -28.72
C ASP A 265 18.36 22.77 -28.09
N ILE A 266 18.72 22.70 -26.80
CA ILE A 266 18.78 21.43 -26.05
C ILE A 266 17.41 20.76 -26.03
N ALA A 267 16.35 21.46 -25.62
CA ALA A 267 15.00 20.91 -25.54
C ALA A 267 14.48 20.45 -26.92
N ALA A 268 14.71 21.25 -27.97
CA ALA A 268 14.28 20.95 -29.32
C ALA A 268 14.98 19.70 -29.90
N ASN A 269 16.29 19.57 -29.67
CA ASN A 269 17.09 18.42 -30.11
C ASN A 269 16.65 17.14 -29.38
N ILE A 270 16.44 17.20 -28.06
CA ILE A 270 15.97 16.06 -27.26
C ILE A 270 14.60 15.61 -27.77
N ASN A 271 13.65 16.53 -27.89
CA ASN A 271 12.29 16.22 -28.32
C ASN A 271 12.26 15.56 -29.70
N TRP A 272 12.97 16.14 -30.67
CA TRP A 272 13.08 15.57 -32.01
C TRP A 272 13.70 14.17 -31.99
N SER A 273 14.80 13.98 -31.25
CA SER A 273 15.50 12.69 -31.18
C SER A 273 14.61 11.61 -30.59
N VAL A 274 13.86 11.91 -29.52
CA VAL A 274 12.96 10.95 -28.87
C VAL A 274 11.79 10.58 -29.77
N LEU A 275 11.12 11.58 -30.36
CA LEU A 275 9.95 11.34 -31.21
C LEU A 275 10.31 10.58 -32.48
N SER A 276 11.46 10.91 -33.07
CA SER A 276 11.97 10.19 -34.24
C SER A 276 12.30 8.74 -33.88
N PHE A 277 12.96 8.51 -32.74
CA PHE A 277 13.36 7.17 -32.29
C PHE A 277 12.16 6.26 -31.99
N ILE A 278 11.20 6.73 -31.19
CA ILE A 278 10.03 5.93 -30.77
C ILE A 278 9.15 5.58 -31.97
N ASN A 279 8.85 6.56 -32.83
CA ASN A 279 7.98 6.32 -33.96
C ASN A 279 8.67 5.47 -35.03
N LEU A 280 10.00 5.57 -35.19
CA LEU A 280 10.74 4.67 -36.06
C LEU A 280 10.66 3.22 -35.57
N HIS A 281 10.79 2.98 -34.27
CA HIS A 281 10.59 1.67 -33.65
C HIS A 281 9.22 1.07 -34.02
N LEU A 282 8.15 1.89 -33.90
CA LEU A 282 6.81 1.48 -34.34
C LEU A 282 6.73 1.18 -35.84
N SER A 283 7.26 2.07 -36.69
CA SER A 283 7.17 1.94 -38.15
C SER A 283 7.93 0.75 -38.70
N LEU A 284 9.03 0.36 -38.05
CA LEU A 284 9.87 -0.79 -38.42
C LEU A 284 9.44 -2.09 -37.74
N GLY A 285 8.50 -2.04 -36.79
CA GLY A 285 8.07 -3.20 -36.01
C GLY A 285 9.15 -3.77 -35.07
N ILE A 286 10.09 -2.94 -34.63
CA ILE A 286 11.19 -3.36 -33.74
C ILE A 286 10.77 -3.15 -32.29
N ALA A 287 10.72 -4.21 -31.49
CA ALA A 287 10.39 -4.12 -30.07
C ALA A 287 11.41 -3.29 -29.26
N LEU A 288 10.91 -2.52 -28.29
CA LEU A 288 11.74 -1.77 -27.33
C LEU A 288 12.21 -2.70 -26.21
N SER A 289 13.52 -2.73 -25.92
CA SER A 289 14.05 -3.49 -24.79
C SER A 289 13.88 -2.73 -23.47
N LYS A 290 13.93 -3.45 -22.34
CA LYS A 290 13.84 -2.86 -20.99
C LYS A 290 14.86 -1.74 -20.77
N ASN A 291 16.11 -1.93 -21.19
CA ASN A 291 17.16 -0.91 -21.05
C ASN A 291 16.86 0.37 -21.86
N MET A 292 16.28 0.24 -23.06
CA MET A 292 15.89 1.40 -23.86
C MET A 292 14.73 2.17 -23.21
N LEU A 293 13.77 1.45 -22.62
CA LEU A 293 12.67 2.07 -21.88
C LEU A 293 13.18 2.88 -20.69
N MET A 294 14.17 2.35 -19.95
CA MET A 294 14.80 3.09 -18.85
C MET A 294 15.48 4.37 -19.34
N SER A 295 16.25 4.30 -20.43
CA SER A 295 16.84 5.50 -21.03
C SER A 295 15.79 6.50 -21.52
N LEU A 296 14.65 6.03 -22.02
CA LEU A 296 13.54 6.87 -22.45
C LEU A 296 12.87 7.59 -21.26
N PHE A 297 12.71 6.92 -20.12
CA PHE A 297 12.23 7.55 -18.90
C PHE A 297 13.19 8.63 -18.39
N ASP A 298 14.49 8.36 -18.41
CA ASP A 298 15.49 9.37 -18.05
C ASP A 298 15.43 10.59 -18.98
N ILE A 299 15.17 10.39 -20.28
CA ILE A 299 15.01 11.53 -21.21
C ILE A 299 13.74 12.33 -20.91
N MET A 300 12.63 11.67 -20.56
CA MET A 300 11.40 12.36 -20.14
C MET A 300 11.64 13.19 -18.88
N ASP A 301 12.39 12.65 -17.92
CA ASP A 301 12.78 13.36 -16.71
C ASP A 301 13.65 14.59 -17.02
N ILE A 302 14.58 14.50 -17.98
CA ILE A 302 15.39 15.64 -18.45
C ILE A 302 14.50 16.73 -19.08
N LEU A 303 13.56 16.36 -19.96
CA LEU A 303 12.66 17.35 -20.57
C LEU A 303 11.80 18.07 -19.51
N LYS A 304 11.35 17.33 -18.49
CA LYS A 304 10.56 17.90 -17.39
C LYS A 304 11.39 18.70 -16.39
N SER A 305 12.65 18.36 -16.17
CA SER A 305 13.54 19.15 -15.32
C SER A 305 13.85 20.51 -15.95
N LEU A 306 14.06 20.56 -17.27
CA LEU A 306 14.21 21.81 -18.03
C LEU A 306 12.97 22.70 -17.90
N TRP A 307 11.78 22.15 -18.12
CA TRP A 307 10.53 22.90 -17.98
C TRP A 307 10.28 23.36 -16.53
N ASN A 308 10.54 22.50 -15.54
CA ASN A 308 10.36 22.85 -14.13
C ASN A 308 11.26 24.02 -13.72
N THR A 309 12.48 24.11 -14.26
CA THR A 309 13.40 25.23 -14.01
C THR A 309 12.87 26.53 -14.60
N VAL A 310 12.41 26.52 -15.86
CA VAL A 310 11.78 27.69 -16.50
C VAL A 310 10.51 28.11 -15.76
N SER A 311 9.70 27.16 -15.28
CA SER A 311 8.47 27.46 -14.54
C SER A 311 8.74 28.06 -13.17
N ARG A 312 9.85 27.71 -12.49
CA ARG A 312 10.23 28.31 -11.20
C ARG A 312 10.70 29.75 -11.38
N ASN A 313 11.44 30.03 -12.45
CA ASN A 313 12.02 31.34 -12.73
C ASN A 313 11.20 32.14 -13.77
N TYR A 314 9.91 31.82 -13.91
CA TYR A 314 9.05 32.29 -15.01
C TYR A 314 9.00 33.83 -15.12
N ASN A 315 8.80 34.51 -14.00
CA ASN A 315 8.67 35.97 -13.96
C ASN A 315 9.97 36.67 -14.37
N GLU A 316 11.10 36.21 -13.83
CA GLU A 316 12.42 36.79 -14.11
C GLU A 316 12.86 36.55 -15.56
N ILE A 317 12.57 35.36 -16.11
CA ILE A 317 12.81 35.06 -17.52
C ILE A 317 12.01 35.99 -18.43
N ILE A 318 10.73 36.25 -18.13
CA ILE A 318 9.89 37.15 -18.94
C ILE A 318 10.37 38.61 -18.87
N ASN A 319 10.74 39.08 -17.68
CA ASN A 319 11.30 40.41 -17.49
C ASN A 319 12.59 40.57 -18.32
N SER A 320 13.48 39.58 -18.24
CA SER A 320 14.72 39.56 -19.01
C SER A 320 14.45 39.51 -20.51
N ILE A 321 13.52 38.68 -20.99
CA ILE A 321 13.16 38.59 -22.41
C ILE A 321 12.68 39.95 -22.93
N SER A 322 11.87 40.67 -22.13
CA SER A 322 11.35 41.98 -22.50
C SER A 322 12.49 43.00 -22.71
N MET A 323 13.48 43.03 -21.81
CA MET A 323 14.67 43.88 -21.94
C MET A 323 15.54 43.49 -23.14
N ILE A 324 15.75 42.18 -23.34
CA ILE A 324 16.53 41.65 -24.46
C ILE A 324 15.87 42.02 -25.81
N ILE A 325 14.56 41.86 -25.94
CA ILE A 325 13.83 42.23 -27.16
C ILE A 325 13.97 43.73 -27.42
N GLN A 326 13.88 44.57 -26.40
CA GLN A 326 14.11 46.01 -26.55
C GLN A 326 15.55 46.32 -27.03
N HIS A 327 16.55 45.61 -26.52
CA HIS A 327 17.93 45.80 -26.96
C HIS A 327 18.17 45.31 -28.41
N LEU A 328 17.66 44.14 -28.77
CA LEU A 328 17.79 43.58 -30.12
C LEU A 328 17.03 44.42 -31.16
N THR A 329 15.84 44.93 -30.81
CA THR A 329 15.09 45.85 -31.70
C THR A 329 15.85 47.15 -31.92
N TYR A 330 16.48 47.71 -30.89
CA TYR A 330 17.37 48.86 -31.04
C TYR A 330 18.53 48.57 -32.00
N GLN A 331 19.20 47.42 -31.85
CA GLN A 331 20.28 47.01 -32.76
C GLN A 331 19.80 46.86 -34.21
N ALA A 332 18.65 46.20 -34.42
CA ALA A 332 18.06 46.00 -35.75
C ALA A 332 17.68 47.34 -36.41
N VAL A 333 17.09 48.27 -35.65
CA VAL A 333 16.79 49.63 -36.14
C VAL A 333 18.08 50.38 -36.48
N SER A 334 19.13 50.26 -35.67
CA SER A 334 20.43 50.89 -35.96
C SER A 334 21.02 50.39 -37.28
N SER A 335 21.01 49.07 -37.53
CA SER A 335 21.47 48.50 -38.79
C SER A 335 20.66 49.00 -40.00
N ILE A 336 19.33 49.14 -39.85
CA ILE A 336 18.49 49.70 -40.91
C ILE A 336 18.77 51.18 -41.15
N LEU A 337 19.04 51.95 -40.09
CA LEU A 337 19.41 53.36 -40.19
C LEU A 337 20.75 53.55 -40.89
N GLU A 338 21.72 52.65 -40.71
CA GLU A 338 22.99 52.67 -41.45
C GLU A 338 22.77 52.46 -42.96
N ILE A 339 21.95 51.48 -43.34
CA ILE A 339 21.58 51.23 -44.75
C ILE A 339 20.83 52.43 -45.33
N LYS A 340 19.95 53.06 -44.55
CA LYS A 340 19.24 54.27 -44.96
C LYS A 340 20.19 55.43 -45.21
N LYS A 341 21.20 55.63 -44.35
CA LYS A 341 22.20 56.70 -44.49
C LYS A 341 23.06 56.51 -45.74
N SER A 342 23.51 55.29 -46.04
CA SER A 342 24.32 55.01 -47.23
C SER A 342 23.56 55.29 -48.53
N LEU A 343 22.27 54.95 -48.58
CA LEU A 343 21.39 55.22 -49.72
C LEU A 343 21.12 56.73 -49.94
N ILE A 344 21.03 57.52 -48.87
CA ILE A 344 20.75 58.96 -48.95
C ILE A 344 21.99 59.78 -49.35
N SER A 345 23.19 59.34 -48.98
CA SER A 345 24.43 60.08 -49.26
C SER A 345 24.76 60.22 -50.76
N ASP A 346 24.19 59.38 -51.61
CA ASP A 346 24.57 59.29 -53.02
C ASP A 346 23.53 60.00 -53.93
N LYS A 347 23.77 61.29 -54.22
CA LYS A 347 22.78 62.20 -54.86
C LYS A 347 22.36 61.80 -56.29
N LYS A 348 23.14 61.00 -57.01
CA LYS A 348 22.76 60.42 -58.34
C LYS A 348 21.95 59.12 -58.23
N TYR A 349 21.90 58.52 -57.03
CA TYR A 349 21.32 57.21 -56.72
C TYR A 349 19.87 57.30 -56.24
N ALA A 350 19.49 58.40 -55.57
CA ALA A 350 18.19 58.58 -54.90
C ALA A 350 16.95 58.52 -55.82
N ASN A 351 17.02 58.98 -57.07
CA ASN A 351 15.86 58.96 -57.99
C ASN A 351 15.65 57.60 -58.70
N LYS A 352 16.66 56.73 -58.78
CA LYS A 352 16.56 55.41 -59.43
C LYS A 352 16.14 54.28 -58.47
N ARG A 353 16.26 54.50 -57.16
CA ARG A 353 16.01 53.50 -56.09
C ARG A 353 15.04 54.02 -55.02
N LEU A 354 14.11 54.89 -55.39
CA LEU A 354 13.12 55.48 -54.48
C LEU A 354 12.26 54.38 -53.82
N ASP A 355 11.91 53.33 -54.58
CA ASP A 355 11.17 52.18 -54.08
C ASP A 355 11.94 51.41 -52.99
N GLU A 356 13.25 51.19 -53.15
CA GLU A 356 14.10 50.56 -52.13
C GLU A 356 14.13 51.38 -50.83
N LEU A 357 14.25 52.70 -50.96
CA LEU A 357 14.26 53.62 -49.82
C LEU A 357 12.90 53.64 -49.10
N THR A 358 11.78 53.59 -49.84
CA THR A 358 10.45 53.46 -49.22
C THR A 358 10.28 52.15 -48.47
N CYS A 359 10.77 51.03 -49.02
CA CYS A 359 10.75 49.73 -48.34
C CYS A 359 11.56 49.76 -47.03
N ILE A 360 12.73 50.39 -47.04
CA ILE A 360 13.57 50.55 -45.83
C ILE A 360 12.87 51.43 -44.78
N VAL A 361 12.19 52.50 -45.19
CA VAL A 361 11.40 53.34 -44.27
C VAL A 361 10.22 52.56 -43.67
N ILE A 362 9.54 51.73 -44.46
CA ILE A 362 8.47 50.85 -43.97
C ILE A 362 9.05 49.84 -42.97
N ALA A 363 10.19 49.22 -43.27
CA ALA A 363 10.85 48.29 -42.36
C ALA A 363 11.25 48.96 -41.04
N GLU A 364 11.81 50.18 -41.11
CA GLU A 364 12.18 51.00 -39.96
C GLU A 364 10.95 51.30 -39.07
N GLN A 365 9.85 51.75 -39.67
CA GLN A 365 8.62 52.07 -38.93
C GLN A 365 7.96 50.81 -38.33
N ALA A 366 7.98 49.70 -39.06
CA ALA A 366 7.41 48.44 -38.59
C ALA A 366 8.17 47.87 -37.37
N ILE A 367 9.50 47.94 -37.35
CA ILE A 367 10.31 47.47 -36.21
C ILE A 367 10.21 48.42 -35.01
N LYS A 368 10.00 49.73 -35.23
CA LYS A 368 9.86 50.73 -34.16
C LYS A 368 8.58 50.48 -33.35
N GLY A 369 8.69 49.63 -32.33
CA GLY A 369 7.70 49.37 -31.28
C GLY A 369 7.66 47.89 -30.89
N ALA A 370 6.52 47.42 -30.36
CA ALA A 370 6.40 46.04 -29.88
C ALA A 370 6.58 45.03 -31.03
N SER A 371 7.35 43.96 -30.78
CA SER A 371 7.59 42.88 -31.73
C SER A 371 6.36 41.98 -31.89
N THR A 372 5.33 42.50 -32.57
CA THR A 372 4.14 41.73 -32.95
C THR A 372 4.39 40.92 -34.22
N PHE A 373 3.60 39.87 -34.40
CA PHE A 373 3.71 38.99 -35.57
C PHE A 373 3.50 39.76 -36.88
N GLU A 374 2.53 40.66 -36.93
CA GLU A 374 2.18 41.48 -38.09
C GLU A 374 3.31 42.44 -38.44
N ARG A 375 3.92 43.09 -37.44
CA ARG A 375 5.06 43.99 -37.65
C ARG A 375 6.27 43.24 -38.17
N ASN A 376 6.60 42.09 -37.58
CA ASN A 376 7.71 41.26 -38.04
C ASN A 376 7.50 40.77 -39.49
N ILE A 377 6.26 40.44 -39.88
CA ILE A 377 5.93 40.12 -41.27
C ILE A 377 6.11 41.33 -42.17
N ALA A 378 5.57 42.49 -41.81
CA ALA A 378 5.68 43.70 -42.60
C ALA A 378 7.15 44.10 -42.83
N THR A 379 7.98 44.02 -41.79
CA THR A 379 9.42 44.22 -41.85
C THR A 379 10.09 43.24 -42.82
N ASN A 380 9.84 41.93 -42.66
CA ASN A 380 10.45 40.93 -43.53
C ASN A 380 10.03 41.12 -44.98
N ILE A 381 8.75 41.40 -45.26
CA ILE A 381 8.27 41.66 -46.62
C ILE A 381 8.99 42.88 -47.20
N ALA A 382 9.06 43.98 -46.45
CA ALA A 382 9.71 45.20 -46.89
C ALA A 382 11.21 44.98 -47.18
N LEU A 383 11.93 44.23 -46.34
CA LEU A 383 13.35 43.92 -46.55
C LEU A 383 13.61 43.00 -47.76
N ASN A 384 12.67 42.13 -48.15
CA ASN A 384 12.81 41.27 -49.34
C ASN A 384 12.69 42.03 -50.67
N PHE A 385 12.08 43.21 -50.66
CA PHE A 385 12.05 44.10 -51.83
C PHE A 385 13.35 44.90 -51.99
N VAL A 386 14.28 44.80 -51.03
CA VAL A 386 15.60 45.45 -51.09
C VAL A 386 16.62 44.47 -51.69
N PRO A 387 17.31 44.81 -52.80
CA PRO A 387 18.33 43.95 -53.39
C PRO A 387 19.51 43.68 -52.45
N GLU A 388 20.08 42.47 -52.48
CA GLU A 388 21.31 42.12 -51.72
C GLU A 388 22.48 43.07 -51.99
N THR A 389 22.59 43.62 -53.21
CA THR A 389 23.62 44.60 -53.59
C THR A 389 23.54 45.93 -52.85
N THR A 390 22.44 46.18 -52.16
CA THR A 390 22.18 47.42 -51.39
C THR A 390 22.77 47.34 -49.99
N TYR A 391 23.00 46.13 -49.48
CA TYR A 391 23.58 45.90 -48.17
C TYR A 391 25.11 46.00 -48.25
N ILE A 392 25.71 46.67 -47.27
CA ILE A 392 27.17 46.79 -47.15
C ILE A 392 27.67 45.55 -46.39
N GLU A 393 28.61 44.80 -46.97
CA GLU A 393 29.18 43.58 -46.37
C GLU A 393 28.08 42.58 -45.89
N ASP A 394 28.36 41.79 -44.85
CA ASP A 394 27.44 40.82 -44.25
C ASP A 394 26.31 41.45 -43.39
N SER A 395 25.99 42.74 -43.59
CA SER A 395 24.96 43.44 -42.79
C SER A 395 23.57 42.84 -42.93
N TYR A 396 23.21 42.33 -44.12
CA TYR A 396 21.94 41.62 -44.33
C TYR A 396 21.83 40.36 -43.47
N VAL A 397 22.89 39.56 -43.41
CA VAL A 397 22.95 38.32 -42.60
C VAL A 397 22.84 38.67 -41.12
N LYS A 398 23.56 39.70 -40.65
CA LYS A 398 23.47 40.19 -39.27
C LYS A 398 22.06 40.65 -38.92
N LEU A 399 21.41 41.43 -39.78
CA LEU A 399 20.04 41.91 -39.58
C LEU A 399 19.04 40.74 -39.55
N SER A 400 19.18 39.78 -40.46
CA SER A 400 18.34 38.57 -40.47
C SER A 400 18.47 37.78 -39.17
N LEU A 401 19.69 37.61 -38.65
CA LEU A 401 19.94 36.92 -37.38
C LEU A 401 19.32 37.67 -36.18
N LEU A 402 19.35 39.01 -36.18
CA LEU A 402 18.71 39.81 -35.12
C LEU A 402 17.19 39.64 -35.14
N LEU A 403 16.57 39.72 -36.31
CA LEU A 403 15.12 39.55 -36.47
C LEU A 403 14.68 38.13 -36.10
N GLU A 404 15.46 37.11 -36.46
CA GLU A 404 15.21 35.72 -36.06
C GLU A 404 15.29 35.54 -34.54
N LYS A 405 16.32 36.10 -33.88
CA LYS A 405 16.43 36.08 -32.41
C LYS A 405 15.25 36.73 -31.72
N ILE A 406 14.79 37.89 -32.20
CA ILE A 406 13.60 38.57 -31.66
C ILE A 406 12.37 37.66 -31.77
N GLN A 407 12.18 37.02 -32.91
CA GLN A 407 11.05 36.12 -33.14
C GLN A 407 11.10 34.87 -32.23
N ILE A 408 12.27 34.25 -32.08
CA ILE A 408 12.44 33.07 -31.21
C ILE A 408 12.21 33.44 -29.74
N LEU A 409 12.81 34.54 -29.27
CA LEU A 409 12.68 34.98 -27.88
C LEU A 409 11.25 35.42 -27.54
N SER A 410 10.54 36.07 -28.46
CA SER A 410 9.13 36.45 -28.27
C SER A 410 8.21 35.24 -28.06
N ASN A 411 8.56 34.08 -28.62
CA ASN A 411 7.82 32.84 -28.48
C ASN A 411 8.47 31.84 -27.51
N PHE A 412 9.54 32.25 -26.79
CA PHE A 412 10.39 31.36 -26.00
C PHE A 412 9.60 30.42 -25.08
N ILE A 413 8.72 30.99 -24.24
CA ILE A 413 7.93 30.21 -23.27
C ILE A 413 7.02 29.20 -23.97
N LYS A 414 6.39 29.60 -25.08
CA LYS A 414 5.49 28.74 -25.86
C LYS A 414 6.28 27.60 -26.52
N SER A 415 7.40 27.91 -27.15
CA SER A 415 8.28 26.92 -27.77
C SER A 415 8.87 25.95 -26.74
N MET A 416 9.34 26.46 -25.60
CA MET A 416 9.87 25.64 -24.51
C MET A 416 8.82 24.68 -23.96
N LYS A 417 7.59 25.16 -23.74
CA LYS A 417 6.46 24.31 -23.32
C LYS A 417 6.16 23.24 -24.35
N GLN A 418 6.22 23.56 -25.65
CA GLN A 418 5.96 22.62 -26.74
C GLN A 418 7.05 21.55 -26.85
N TYR A 419 8.33 21.91 -26.72
CA TYR A 419 9.43 20.95 -26.81
C TYR A 419 9.52 20.04 -25.58
N CYS A 420 9.15 20.54 -24.39
CA CYS A 420 9.08 19.76 -23.15
C CYS A 420 7.74 19.04 -22.95
N ASN A 421 6.84 19.06 -23.93
CA ASN A 421 5.54 18.39 -23.85
C ASN A 421 5.68 16.89 -24.21
N CYS A 422 5.37 16.03 -23.24
CA CYS A 422 5.46 14.58 -23.35
C CYS A 422 4.09 13.91 -23.52
N SER A 423 3.06 14.65 -23.97
CA SER A 423 1.71 14.12 -24.28
C SER A 423 1.71 13.00 -25.33
N TRP A 424 2.81 12.86 -26.08
CA TRP A 424 3.01 11.74 -27.01
C TRP A 424 2.94 10.36 -26.35
N LEU A 425 3.08 10.27 -25.03
CA LEU A 425 2.89 9.04 -24.27
C LEU A 425 1.47 8.46 -24.42
N LEU A 426 0.47 9.27 -24.79
CA LEU A 426 -0.91 8.81 -25.04
C LEU A 426 -1.01 7.73 -26.13
N TRP A 427 -0.13 7.75 -27.12
CA TRP A 427 -0.07 6.72 -28.16
C TRP A 427 0.69 5.45 -27.71
N HIS A 428 1.31 5.49 -26.53
CA HIS A 428 2.15 4.44 -25.95
C HIS A 428 1.77 4.11 -24.50
N GLN A 429 0.48 4.08 -24.18
CA GLN A 429 -0.02 3.95 -22.79
C GLN A 429 0.52 2.71 -22.06
N ASN A 430 0.86 1.64 -22.78
CA ASN A 430 1.40 0.41 -22.20
C ASN A 430 2.73 0.64 -21.43
N ILE A 431 3.45 1.71 -21.75
CA ILE A 431 4.70 2.07 -21.09
C ILE A 431 4.45 2.58 -19.65
N ILE A 432 3.25 3.12 -19.36
CA ILE A 432 2.93 3.71 -18.05
C ILE A 432 3.02 2.68 -16.92
N SER A 433 2.41 1.50 -17.09
CA SER A 433 2.46 0.44 -16.08
C SER A 433 3.90 -0.03 -15.82
N ILE A 434 4.70 -0.15 -16.89
CA ILE A 434 6.10 -0.58 -16.82
C ILE A 434 6.95 0.42 -16.01
N TYR A 435 6.67 1.73 -16.13
CA TYR A 435 7.37 2.75 -15.34
C TYR A 435 7.16 2.53 -13.83
N PHE A 436 5.91 2.37 -13.41
CA PHE A 436 5.56 2.18 -12.00
C PHE A 436 6.12 0.87 -11.45
N GLU A 437 6.04 -0.24 -12.19
CA GLU A 437 6.66 -1.49 -11.74
C GLU A 437 8.18 -1.37 -11.53
N GLN A 438 8.89 -0.67 -12.43
CA GLN A 438 10.35 -0.59 -12.36
C GLN A 438 10.85 0.40 -11.32
N ASN A 439 10.28 1.62 -11.27
CA ASN A 439 10.72 2.67 -10.35
C ASN A 439 10.58 2.26 -8.88
N PHE A 440 9.56 1.44 -8.56
CA PHE A 440 9.31 0.96 -7.21
C PHE A 440 10.09 -0.32 -6.85
N SER A 441 10.71 -0.99 -7.83
CA SER A 441 11.48 -2.23 -7.61
C SER A 441 12.98 -1.99 -7.32
N MET A 442 13.61 -0.99 -7.94
CA MET A 442 15.06 -0.76 -7.85
C MET A 442 15.46 0.25 -6.76
N GLN A 443 14.90 1.47 -6.79
CA GLN A 443 15.07 2.50 -5.76
C GLN A 443 14.13 3.69 -6.05
N LEU A 444 13.24 4.05 -5.12
CA LEU A 444 12.33 5.17 -5.33
C LEU A 444 13.09 6.50 -5.34
N GLN A 445 13.04 7.23 -6.45
CA GLN A 445 13.47 8.61 -6.54
C GLN A 445 12.24 9.53 -6.63
N SER A 446 11.98 10.28 -5.55
CA SER A 446 10.81 11.15 -5.42
C SER A 446 10.72 12.21 -6.51
N VAL A 447 11.86 12.78 -6.90
CA VAL A 447 11.95 13.80 -7.96
C VAL A 447 11.58 13.23 -9.33
N LYS A 448 12.04 12.02 -9.66
CA LYS A 448 11.66 11.35 -10.92
C LYS A 448 10.17 11.02 -10.96
N LEU A 449 9.61 10.56 -9.84
CA LEU A 449 8.18 10.33 -9.74
C LEU A 449 7.38 11.62 -9.99
N LYS A 450 7.81 12.76 -9.42
CA LYS A 450 7.20 14.06 -9.69
C LYS A 450 7.24 14.42 -11.18
N PHE A 451 8.39 14.25 -11.83
CA PHE A 451 8.51 14.54 -13.27
C PHE A 451 7.65 13.63 -14.12
N PHE A 452 7.55 12.35 -13.80
CA PHE A 452 6.65 11.44 -14.50
C PHE A 452 5.17 11.79 -14.29
N LEU A 453 4.77 12.23 -13.09
CA LEU A 453 3.42 12.77 -12.88
C LEU A 453 3.16 14.02 -13.73
N MET A 454 4.16 14.90 -13.90
CA MET A 454 4.06 16.05 -14.82
C MET A 454 3.92 15.63 -16.30
N VAL A 455 4.49 14.50 -16.71
CA VAL A 455 4.25 13.91 -18.04
C VAL A 455 2.79 13.48 -18.18
N LEU A 456 2.25 12.79 -17.17
CA LEU A 456 0.86 12.35 -17.19
C LEU A 456 -0.11 13.55 -17.19
N ASP A 457 0.26 14.65 -16.55
CA ASP A 457 -0.48 15.91 -16.61
C ASP A 457 -0.53 16.49 -18.04
N ASP A 458 0.54 16.41 -18.83
CA ASP A 458 0.50 16.84 -20.23
C ASP A 458 -0.53 16.03 -21.04
N CYS A 459 -0.58 14.72 -20.83
CA CYS A 459 -1.55 13.82 -21.46
C CYS A 459 -2.98 14.25 -21.10
N VAL A 460 -3.21 14.55 -19.82
CA VAL A 460 -4.50 15.05 -19.32
C VAL A 460 -4.87 16.39 -19.96
N MET A 461 -3.92 17.33 -20.10
CA MET A 461 -4.13 18.63 -20.75
C MET A 461 -4.56 18.47 -22.21
N LEU A 462 -3.86 17.63 -22.97
CA LEU A 462 -4.22 17.37 -24.36
C LEU A 462 -5.64 16.79 -24.47
N LEU A 463 -5.99 15.85 -23.59
CA LEU A 463 -7.33 15.25 -23.59
C LEU A 463 -8.41 16.26 -23.19
N GLN A 464 -8.16 17.17 -22.25
CA GLN A 464 -9.11 18.23 -21.90
C GLN A 464 -9.36 19.20 -23.05
N GLU A 465 -8.33 19.53 -23.84
CA GLU A 465 -8.50 20.32 -25.05
C GLU A 465 -9.38 19.58 -26.06
N THR A 466 -9.18 18.26 -26.23
CA THR A 466 -10.06 17.46 -27.10
C THR A 466 -11.48 17.33 -26.56
N ASP A 467 -11.66 17.17 -25.26
CA ASP A 467 -12.98 17.06 -24.62
C ASP A 467 -13.77 18.35 -24.79
N LYS A 468 -13.12 19.51 -24.62
CA LYS A 468 -13.71 20.83 -24.89
C LYS A 468 -14.12 21.02 -26.35
N GLN A 469 -13.34 20.48 -27.30
CA GLN A 469 -13.62 20.61 -28.72
C GLN A 469 -14.74 19.68 -29.22
N TYR A 470 -14.81 18.45 -28.68
CA TYR A 470 -15.69 17.40 -29.20
C TYR A 470 -16.80 16.96 -28.23
N GLY A 471 -16.90 17.55 -27.03
CA GLY A 471 -17.92 17.23 -26.04
C GLY A 471 -17.81 15.82 -25.46
N GLY A 472 -16.58 15.37 -25.15
CA GLY A 472 -16.30 14.04 -24.58
C GLY A 472 -15.74 14.08 -23.16
N ASP A 473 -15.55 12.90 -22.57
CA ASP A 473 -15.05 12.70 -21.19
C ASP A 473 -13.74 11.87 -21.14
N LYS A 474 -12.92 11.94 -22.20
CA LYS A 474 -11.72 11.10 -22.33
C LYS A 474 -10.66 11.43 -21.28
N SER A 475 -10.59 12.68 -20.83
CA SER A 475 -9.68 13.12 -19.77
C SER A 475 -10.01 12.44 -18.44
N SER A 476 -11.28 12.34 -18.07
CA SER A 476 -11.70 11.62 -16.85
C SER A 476 -11.42 10.13 -16.95
N ASP A 477 -11.68 9.51 -18.10
CA ASP A 477 -11.40 8.09 -18.31
C ASP A 477 -9.91 7.78 -18.17
N PHE A 478 -9.05 8.61 -18.75
CA PHE A 478 -7.60 8.47 -18.63
C PHE A 478 -7.12 8.66 -17.19
N LYS A 479 -7.64 9.67 -16.48
CA LYS A 479 -7.34 9.90 -15.06
C LYS A 479 -7.72 8.71 -14.18
N ASN A 480 -8.92 8.15 -14.38
CA ASN A 480 -9.39 6.99 -13.63
C ASN A 480 -8.53 5.75 -13.92
N LYS A 481 -8.14 5.54 -15.19
CA LYS A 481 -7.23 4.46 -15.58
C LYS A 481 -5.86 4.59 -14.93
N VAL A 482 -5.27 5.79 -14.92
CA VAL A 482 -3.98 6.04 -14.26
C VAL A 482 -4.09 5.87 -12.75
N LYS A 483 -5.19 6.35 -12.14
CA LYS A 483 -5.45 6.15 -10.70
C LYS A 483 -5.48 4.66 -10.34
N LEU A 484 -6.20 3.84 -11.11
CA LEU A 484 -6.23 2.38 -10.90
C LEU A 484 -4.83 1.76 -10.99
N ILE A 485 -4.03 2.16 -11.99
CA ILE A 485 -2.65 1.68 -12.14
C ILE A 485 -1.82 2.04 -10.90
N ILE A 486 -1.92 3.27 -10.39
CA ILE A 486 -1.19 3.70 -9.19
C ILE A 486 -1.71 2.95 -7.94
N ASP A 487 -3.01 2.79 -7.79
CA ASP A 487 -3.62 2.09 -6.67
C ASP A 487 -3.14 0.62 -6.60
N GLU A 488 -3.13 -0.09 -7.74
CA GLU A 488 -2.70 -1.50 -7.84
C GLU A 488 -1.17 -1.65 -7.77
N SER A 489 -0.43 -0.94 -8.62
CA SER A 489 1.03 -1.16 -8.76
C SER A 489 1.85 -0.52 -7.65
N VAL A 490 1.35 0.54 -7.01
CA VAL A 490 2.08 1.31 -6.00
C VAL A 490 1.46 1.14 -4.62
N LEU A 491 0.20 1.54 -4.42
CA LEU A 491 -0.37 1.65 -3.08
C LEU A 491 -0.63 0.27 -2.44
N GLN A 492 -1.22 -0.67 -3.18
CA GLN A 492 -1.44 -2.03 -2.69
C GLN A 492 -0.12 -2.76 -2.44
N ASN A 493 0.82 -2.67 -3.38
CA ASN A 493 2.15 -3.26 -3.23
C ASN A 493 2.90 -2.70 -2.02
N LEU A 494 2.82 -1.39 -1.78
CA LEU A 494 3.41 -0.77 -0.60
C LEU A 494 2.73 -1.24 0.69
N GLY A 495 1.39 -1.30 0.71
CA GLY A 495 0.61 -1.81 1.83
C GLY A 495 1.00 -3.24 2.21
N GLN A 496 1.03 -4.16 1.25
CA GLN A 496 1.48 -5.55 1.42
C GLN A 496 2.92 -5.64 1.91
N SER A 497 3.80 -4.79 1.38
CA SER A 497 5.21 -4.82 1.73
C SER A 497 5.48 -4.24 3.12
N ILE A 498 4.69 -3.28 3.59
CA ILE A 498 4.72 -2.79 4.98
C ILE A 498 4.15 -3.86 5.92
N GLU A 499 3.02 -4.46 5.57
CA GLU A 499 2.42 -5.56 6.32
C GLU A 499 3.42 -6.72 6.50
N THR A 500 4.10 -7.12 5.44
CA THR A 500 5.11 -8.19 5.46
C THR A 500 6.28 -7.82 6.35
N ASN A 501 6.78 -6.58 6.29
CA ASN A 501 7.85 -6.11 7.18
C ASN A 501 7.43 -6.15 8.65
N LEU A 502 6.22 -5.67 8.97
CA LEU A 502 5.67 -5.71 10.33
C LEU A 502 5.52 -7.16 10.82
N ARG A 503 5.05 -8.06 9.95
CA ARG A 503 4.85 -9.48 10.28
C ARG A 503 6.18 -10.16 10.56
N LEU A 504 7.18 -9.96 9.69
CA LEU A 504 8.54 -10.49 9.88
C LEU A 504 9.17 -9.99 11.18
N HIS A 505 8.93 -8.73 11.55
CA HIS A 505 9.50 -8.17 12.76
C HIS A 505 8.88 -8.75 14.04
N ILE A 506 7.56 -8.96 14.07
CA ILE A 506 6.91 -9.63 15.22
C ILE A 506 7.40 -11.07 15.34
N HIS A 507 7.52 -11.76 14.20
CA HIS A 507 8.02 -13.13 14.15
C HIS A 507 9.55 -13.24 14.12
N SER A 508 10.29 -12.16 14.42
CA SER A 508 11.76 -12.18 14.44
C SER A 508 12.33 -13.14 15.49
N HIS A 509 11.58 -13.41 16.56
CA HIS A 509 11.90 -14.43 17.56
C HIS A 509 11.96 -15.86 16.99
N LEU A 510 11.39 -16.11 15.81
CA LEU A 510 11.43 -17.39 15.09
C LEU A 510 12.67 -17.55 14.18
N GLN A 511 13.63 -16.61 14.22
CA GLN A 511 14.87 -16.65 13.42
C GLN A 511 14.63 -16.79 11.90
N LEU A 512 13.74 -15.98 11.34
CA LEU A 512 13.59 -15.85 9.88
C LEU A 512 14.77 -15.05 9.28
N ASP A 513 15.12 -15.33 8.03
CA ASP A 513 16.26 -14.74 7.32
C ASP A 513 16.37 -13.22 7.51
N VAL A 514 17.57 -12.77 7.87
CA VAL A 514 17.88 -11.36 8.15
C VAL A 514 17.77 -10.53 6.87
N VAL A 515 16.60 -9.94 6.63
CA VAL A 515 16.44 -8.90 5.60
C VAL A 515 17.15 -7.64 6.06
N ASN A 516 18.09 -7.13 5.27
CA ASN A 516 18.86 -5.93 5.61
C ASN A 516 17.92 -4.72 5.78
N PRO A 517 17.79 -4.14 7.00
CA PRO A 517 16.83 -3.08 7.30
C PRO A 517 17.21 -1.73 6.69
N LEU A 518 18.43 -1.56 6.18
CA LEU A 518 18.88 -0.26 5.66
C LEU A 518 18.58 -0.06 4.16
N THR A 519 18.46 -1.13 3.38
CA THR A 519 18.26 -1.04 1.92
C THR A 519 16.78 -1.05 1.54
N PHE A 520 15.95 -1.88 2.18
CA PHE A 520 14.53 -2.05 1.82
C PHE A 520 13.59 -1.06 2.54
N ASP A 521 13.98 -0.58 3.73
CA ASP A 521 13.11 0.18 4.64
C ASP A 521 13.14 1.70 4.36
N MET A 522 14.25 2.23 3.84
CA MET A 522 14.35 3.66 3.47
C MET A 522 13.46 4.05 2.28
N ILE A 523 13.36 3.19 1.26
CA ILE A 523 12.57 3.46 0.03
C ILE A 523 11.09 3.71 0.38
N LYS A 524 10.54 2.91 1.29
CA LYS A 524 9.14 3.00 1.72
C LYS A 524 8.88 4.20 2.62
N LYS A 525 9.84 4.55 3.48
CA LYS A 525 9.76 5.73 4.35
C LYS A 525 9.69 7.02 3.52
N THR A 526 10.44 7.10 2.41
CA THR A 526 10.41 8.26 1.51
C THR A 526 9.05 8.45 0.82
N LEU A 527 8.34 7.36 0.49
CA LEU A 527 6.99 7.48 -0.10
C LEU A 527 5.96 7.96 0.93
N LEU A 528 6.07 7.49 2.17
CA LEU A 528 5.21 7.96 3.27
C LEU A 528 5.44 9.45 3.57
N LEU A 529 6.67 9.95 3.39
CA LEU A 529 7.00 11.37 3.53
C LEU A 529 6.44 12.27 2.41
N LEU A 530 6.19 11.72 1.22
CA LEU A 530 5.60 12.49 0.12
C LEU A 530 4.13 12.83 0.36
N ASP A 531 3.45 12.03 1.19
CA ASP A 531 2.06 12.10 1.68
C ASP A 531 0.96 12.16 0.58
N SER A 532 1.10 13.00 -0.45
CA SER A 532 0.16 13.12 -1.57
C SER A 532 0.83 13.06 -2.94
N LEU A 533 0.32 12.18 -3.81
CA LEU A 533 0.62 12.15 -5.24
C LEU A 533 -0.43 12.98 -5.96
N ARG A 534 0.00 14.01 -6.68
CA ARG A 534 -0.88 14.89 -7.45
C ARG A 534 -0.86 14.50 -8.92
N LEU A 535 -2.04 14.25 -9.48
CA LEU A 535 -2.28 14.15 -10.93
C LEU A 535 -3.33 15.19 -11.31
N HIS A 536 -2.89 16.32 -11.86
CA HIS A 536 -3.70 17.47 -12.22
C HIS A 536 -4.55 18.01 -11.05
N ASN A 537 -5.81 17.58 -10.94
CA ASN A 537 -6.76 17.95 -9.88
C ASN A 537 -7.10 16.77 -8.94
N LEU A 538 -6.50 15.59 -9.16
CA LEU A 538 -6.64 14.42 -8.30
C LEU A 538 -5.49 14.39 -7.29
N TYR A 539 -5.85 14.21 -6.03
CA TYR A 539 -4.93 14.04 -4.93
C TYR A 539 -5.08 12.61 -4.41
N MET A 540 -3.99 11.84 -4.47
CA MET A 540 -3.93 10.47 -3.97
C MET A 540 -3.05 10.46 -2.73
N SER A 541 -3.66 10.31 -1.55
CA SER A 541 -2.92 10.29 -0.29
C SER A 541 -2.35 8.90 -0.03
N VAL A 542 -1.04 8.81 0.17
CA VAL A 542 -0.32 7.55 0.35
C VAL A 542 -0.59 6.99 1.75
N ALA A 543 -0.37 7.78 2.80
CA ALA A 543 -0.51 7.30 4.19
C ALA A 543 -1.93 6.80 4.51
N PRO A 544 -3.02 7.54 4.21
CA PRO A 544 -4.39 7.06 4.45
C PRO A 544 -4.74 5.78 3.69
N SER A 545 -4.21 5.61 2.48
CA SER A 545 -4.45 4.39 1.68
C SER A 545 -3.82 3.17 2.33
N VAL A 546 -2.63 3.33 2.92
CA VAL A 546 -1.95 2.27 3.69
C VAL A 546 -2.65 2.01 5.02
N GLU A 547 -3.08 3.05 5.72
CA GLU A 547 -3.87 2.94 6.96
C GLU A 547 -5.16 2.15 6.73
N GLN A 548 -5.87 2.45 5.64
CA GLN A 548 -7.08 1.72 5.25
C GLN A 548 -6.78 0.27 4.89
N TYR A 549 -5.71 0.01 4.12
CA TYR A 549 -5.30 -1.35 3.77
C TYR A 549 -4.99 -2.18 5.03
N LEU A 550 -4.11 -1.68 5.90
CA LEU A 550 -3.71 -2.38 7.13
C LEU A 550 -4.90 -2.58 8.08
N SER A 551 -5.73 -1.55 8.26
CA SER A 551 -6.91 -1.65 9.14
C SER A 551 -7.88 -2.71 8.64
N LYS A 552 -8.16 -2.74 7.32
CA LYS A 552 -9.03 -3.75 6.71
C LYS A 552 -8.44 -5.16 6.82
N THR A 553 -7.15 -5.32 6.54
CA THR A 553 -6.47 -6.61 6.60
C THR A 553 -6.43 -7.16 8.02
N TYR A 554 -6.03 -6.34 9.00
CA TYR A 554 -5.96 -6.77 10.39
C TYR A 554 -7.33 -7.09 10.97
N TYR A 555 -8.35 -6.28 10.68
CA TYR A 555 -9.73 -6.57 11.11
C TYR A 555 -10.21 -7.91 10.52
N ASN A 556 -10.07 -8.09 9.21
CA ASN A 556 -10.50 -9.32 8.54
C ASN A 556 -9.75 -10.55 9.06
N LEU A 557 -8.43 -10.48 9.24
CA LEU A 557 -7.66 -11.61 9.76
C LEU A 557 -8.03 -11.93 11.21
N THR A 558 -8.28 -10.91 12.03
CA THR A 558 -8.73 -11.09 13.41
C THR A 558 -10.14 -11.69 13.47
N THR A 559 -11.03 -11.38 12.51
CA THR A 559 -12.35 -12.04 12.42
C THR A 559 -12.27 -13.51 12.06
N VAL A 560 -11.24 -13.95 11.31
CA VAL A 560 -11.04 -15.36 10.96
C VAL A 560 -10.47 -16.13 12.14
N VAL A 561 -9.48 -15.56 12.82
CA VAL A 561 -8.81 -16.17 13.98
C VAL A 561 -8.77 -15.16 15.12
N LEU A 562 -9.77 -15.24 16.01
CA LEU A 562 -9.88 -14.31 17.14
C LEU A 562 -8.71 -14.43 18.12
N SER A 563 -7.99 -15.56 18.17
CA SER A 563 -6.83 -15.76 19.06
C SER A 563 -5.66 -14.83 18.76
N ASP A 564 -5.55 -14.36 17.51
CA ASP A 564 -4.41 -13.59 17.03
C ASP A 564 -4.63 -12.08 17.19
N TRP A 565 -5.71 -11.67 17.89
CA TRP A 565 -5.99 -10.27 18.16
C TRP A 565 -4.79 -9.52 18.79
N LYS A 566 -4.01 -10.23 19.64
CA LYS A 566 -2.84 -9.66 20.31
C LYS A 566 -1.69 -9.39 19.34
N THR A 567 -1.39 -10.32 18.44
CA THR A 567 -0.30 -10.15 17.46
C THR A 567 -0.62 -9.02 16.49
N TYR A 568 -1.87 -8.93 16.01
CA TYR A 568 -2.30 -7.81 15.17
C TYR A 568 -2.34 -6.48 15.95
N GLY A 569 -2.66 -6.48 17.24
CA GLY A 569 -2.53 -5.31 18.11
C GLY A 569 -1.09 -4.80 18.21
N GLU A 570 -0.13 -5.71 18.37
CA GLU A 570 1.31 -5.39 18.38
C GLU A 570 1.78 -4.86 17.00
N MET A 571 1.27 -5.42 15.88
CA MET A 571 1.58 -4.93 14.53
C MET A 571 1.14 -3.47 14.35
N ARG A 572 -0.03 -3.10 14.86
CA ARG A 572 -0.56 -1.72 14.79
C ARG A 572 0.32 -0.74 15.56
N GLN A 573 0.71 -1.11 16.78
CA GLN A 573 1.59 -0.26 17.58
C GLN A 573 2.96 -0.09 16.91
N MET A 574 3.48 -1.16 16.32
CA MET A 574 4.73 -1.12 15.58
C MET A 574 4.65 -0.28 14.30
N ALA A 575 3.54 -0.36 13.56
CA ALA A 575 3.27 0.50 12.40
C ALA A 575 3.29 1.99 12.79
N LYS A 576 2.67 2.32 13.93
CA LYS A 576 2.69 3.67 14.49
C LYS A 576 4.09 4.12 14.87
N MET A 577 4.89 3.27 15.53
CA MET A 577 6.25 3.62 15.95
C MET A 577 7.23 3.76 14.78
N LYS A 578 7.21 2.85 13.80
CA LYS A 578 8.19 2.83 12.69
C LYS A 578 7.85 3.81 11.57
N PHE A 579 6.58 3.91 11.24
CA PHE A 579 6.12 4.57 10.02
C PHE A 579 5.16 5.75 10.29
N ASN A 580 4.80 6.01 11.55
CA ASN A 580 3.80 7.01 11.95
C ASN A 580 2.41 6.78 11.32
N ILE A 581 2.09 5.52 11.02
CA ILE A 581 0.81 5.10 10.42
C ILE A 581 -0.22 4.88 11.53
N LYS A 582 -1.37 5.55 11.45
CA LYS A 582 -2.45 5.45 12.43
C LYS A 582 -3.54 4.52 11.92
N THR A 583 -3.50 3.27 12.38
CA THR A 583 -4.58 2.31 12.12
C THR A 583 -5.73 2.48 13.10
N ILE A 584 -6.93 2.11 12.68
CA ILE A 584 -8.12 2.04 13.55
C ILE A 584 -7.89 0.94 14.59
N GLN A 585 -8.55 0.94 15.75
CA GLN A 585 -8.52 -0.18 16.71
C GLN A 585 -9.68 -1.15 16.47
N ASP A 586 -9.47 -2.45 16.70
CA ASP A 586 -10.54 -3.44 16.60
C ASP A 586 -11.27 -3.52 17.93
N ASN A 587 -12.55 -3.16 17.93
CA ASN A 587 -13.44 -3.38 19.08
C ASN A 587 -14.02 -4.80 19.02
N LEU A 588 -13.20 -5.80 18.64
CA LEU A 588 -13.63 -7.20 18.53
C LEU A 588 -13.53 -7.89 19.92
N PRO A 589 -14.43 -8.82 20.24
CA PRO A 589 -14.35 -9.60 21.48
C PRO A 589 -13.04 -10.40 21.54
N THR A 590 -12.30 -10.27 22.64
CA THR A 590 -11.06 -11.02 22.86
C THR A 590 -11.36 -12.49 23.13
N GLN A 591 -11.18 -13.37 22.15
CA GLN A 591 -11.25 -14.83 22.37
C GLN A 591 -9.86 -15.44 22.21
N THR A 592 -9.40 -16.21 23.19
CA THR A 592 -8.14 -16.97 23.16
C THR A 592 -8.38 -18.42 22.76
N LEU A 593 -7.39 -19.10 22.19
CA LEU A 593 -7.42 -20.52 21.78
C LEU A 593 -7.78 -21.50 22.92
N GLU A 594 -7.59 -21.10 24.17
CA GLU A 594 -7.90 -21.88 25.37
C GLU A 594 -9.42 -21.92 25.65
N GLN A 595 -10.15 -22.70 24.86
CA GLN A 595 -11.58 -22.98 25.03
C GLN A 595 -11.80 -23.94 26.22
N GLY A 596 -12.17 -23.40 27.37
CA GLY A 596 -12.79 -24.12 28.49
C GLY A 596 -14.25 -23.69 28.69
N LEU A 597 -14.97 -24.37 29.60
CA LEU A 597 -16.29 -23.94 30.06
C LEU A 597 -16.21 -22.52 30.67
N ASP A 598 -17.12 -21.64 30.27
CA ASP A 598 -17.20 -20.28 30.81
C ASP A 598 -17.57 -20.31 32.30
N VAL A 599 -16.95 -19.43 33.09
CA VAL A 599 -17.27 -19.21 34.51
C VAL A 599 -18.77 -18.99 34.72
N LEU A 600 -19.46 -18.28 33.82
CA LEU A 600 -20.91 -18.09 33.93
C LEU A 600 -21.72 -19.39 33.82
N GLU A 601 -21.30 -20.29 32.93
CA GLU A 601 -21.95 -21.59 32.74
C GLU A 601 -21.70 -22.50 33.95
N ILE A 602 -20.46 -22.51 34.44
CA ILE A 602 -20.08 -23.24 35.66
C ILE A 602 -20.85 -22.73 36.87
N MET A 603 -20.96 -21.41 37.04
CA MET A 603 -21.69 -20.78 38.14
C MET A 603 -23.17 -21.18 38.14
N ARG A 604 -23.85 -21.12 36.99
CA ARG A 604 -25.26 -21.52 36.86
C ARG A 604 -25.49 -23.00 37.18
N ASN A 605 -24.53 -23.85 36.80
CA ASN A 605 -24.60 -25.30 36.94
C ASN A 605 -23.62 -25.86 37.99
N ILE A 606 -23.37 -25.11 39.07
CA ILE A 606 -22.35 -25.47 40.07
C ILE A 606 -22.58 -26.86 40.67
N HIS A 607 -23.83 -27.27 40.86
CA HIS A 607 -24.21 -28.58 41.36
C HIS A 607 -23.79 -29.74 40.44
N ILE A 608 -23.82 -29.52 39.12
CA ILE A 608 -23.34 -30.47 38.11
C ILE A 608 -21.82 -30.46 38.10
N PHE A 609 -21.21 -29.27 38.11
CA PHE A 609 -19.77 -29.09 38.05
C PHE A 609 -19.05 -29.82 39.19
N VAL A 610 -19.45 -29.52 40.42
CA VAL A 610 -18.86 -30.06 41.65
C VAL A 610 -19.00 -31.60 41.75
N SER A 611 -20.03 -32.17 41.11
CA SER A 611 -20.26 -33.61 41.06
C SER A 611 -19.49 -34.31 39.94
N LYS A 612 -19.37 -33.68 38.77
CA LYS A 612 -18.73 -34.27 37.57
C LYS A 612 -17.24 -34.00 37.46
N TYR A 613 -16.70 -33.02 38.17
CA TYR A 613 -15.27 -32.68 38.15
C TYR A 613 -14.60 -33.04 39.47
N GLN A 614 -13.31 -33.36 39.39
CA GLN A 614 -12.42 -33.61 40.52
C GLN A 614 -11.39 -32.50 40.62
N TYR A 615 -11.20 -32.03 41.85
CA TYR A 615 -10.24 -30.99 42.15
C TYR A 615 -8.86 -31.58 42.46
N ASN A 616 -7.83 -31.03 41.82
CA ASN A 616 -6.43 -31.24 42.18
C ASN A 616 -5.90 -29.99 42.88
N LEU A 617 -5.55 -30.14 44.17
CA LEU A 617 -5.13 -29.06 45.05
C LEU A 617 -3.78 -28.46 44.66
N ASN A 618 -2.87 -29.31 44.16
CA ASN A 618 -1.48 -28.96 43.87
C ASN A 618 -1.37 -28.16 42.58
N ASN A 619 -1.99 -28.67 41.51
CA ASN A 619 -1.94 -28.03 40.20
C ASN A 619 -3.00 -26.92 40.05
N GLN A 620 -3.97 -26.84 40.96
CA GLN A 620 -5.15 -25.97 40.84
C GLN A 620 -5.85 -26.18 39.50
N ILE A 621 -6.22 -27.43 39.22
CA ILE A 621 -6.92 -27.84 37.99
C ILE A 621 -8.14 -28.67 38.38
N PHE A 622 -9.27 -28.43 37.70
CA PHE A 622 -10.41 -29.35 37.71
C PHE A 622 -10.36 -30.27 36.51
N ILE A 623 -10.61 -31.55 36.72
CA ILE A 623 -10.60 -32.58 35.67
C ILE A 623 -11.94 -33.31 35.68
N GLU A 624 -12.54 -33.48 34.51
CA GLU A 624 -13.80 -34.20 34.36
C GLU A 624 -13.64 -35.70 34.73
N LYS A 625 -14.55 -36.26 35.52
CA LYS A 625 -14.51 -37.67 35.98
C LYS A 625 -14.65 -38.67 34.84
N SER A 626 -15.50 -38.37 33.87
CA SER A 626 -15.75 -39.21 32.71
C SER A 626 -16.42 -38.38 31.62
N SER A 627 -15.92 -38.48 30.38
CA SER A 627 -16.55 -37.87 29.22
C SER A 627 -16.90 -38.94 28.18
N ASN A 628 -17.90 -38.66 27.33
CA ASN A 628 -18.16 -39.48 26.14
C ASN A 628 -17.14 -39.22 25.02
N ASN A 629 -16.26 -38.23 25.20
CA ASN A 629 -15.26 -37.80 24.24
C ASN A 629 -13.94 -38.56 24.46
N LYS A 630 -13.04 -38.53 23.46
CA LYS A 630 -11.70 -39.14 23.59
C LYS A 630 -10.81 -38.42 24.62
N HIS A 631 -11.16 -37.20 25.00
CA HIS A 631 -10.42 -36.34 25.93
C HIS A 631 -11.32 -35.90 27.09
N LEU A 632 -10.73 -35.70 28.26
CA LEU A 632 -11.40 -35.13 29.43
C LEU A 632 -11.22 -33.61 29.42
N ASN A 633 -12.27 -32.87 29.75
CA ASN A 633 -12.17 -31.43 29.90
C ASN A 633 -11.38 -31.08 31.17
N SER A 634 -10.50 -30.07 31.08
CA SER A 634 -9.75 -29.54 32.21
C SER A 634 -9.92 -28.03 32.33
N ILE A 635 -10.07 -27.54 33.56
CA ILE A 635 -10.20 -26.10 33.84
C ILE A 635 -9.03 -25.68 34.71
N ASN A 636 -8.26 -24.73 34.20
CA ASN A 636 -7.08 -24.15 34.85
C ASN A 636 -7.38 -22.69 35.27
N ILE A 637 -6.39 -22.06 35.88
CA ILE A 637 -6.46 -20.66 36.32
C ILE A 637 -6.62 -19.70 35.12
N GLN A 638 -5.98 -20.00 33.97
CA GLN A 638 -6.00 -19.16 32.78
C GLN A 638 -7.40 -19.08 32.14
N HIS A 639 -8.13 -20.20 32.07
CA HIS A 639 -9.52 -20.25 31.59
C HIS A 639 -10.42 -19.34 32.41
N ILE A 640 -10.24 -19.35 33.74
CA ILE A 640 -10.99 -18.47 34.63
C ILE A 640 -10.58 -17.01 34.44
N ALA A 641 -9.28 -16.71 34.32
CA ALA A 641 -8.79 -15.36 34.08
C ALA A 641 -9.31 -14.78 32.75
N ASN A 642 -9.37 -15.58 31.68
CA ASN A 642 -9.91 -15.18 30.38
C ASN A 642 -11.42 -14.91 30.45
N SER A 643 -12.16 -15.73 31.20
CA SER A 643 -13.60 -15.51 31.43
C SER A 643 -13.86 -14.22 32.22
N ILE A 644 -13.04 -13.95 33.25
CA ILE A 644 -13.09 -12.69 34.02
C ILE A 644 -12.73 -11.49 33.13
N ARG A 645 -11.75 -11.63 32.22
CA ARG A 645 -11.37 -10.55 31.29
C ARG A 645 -12.52 -10.20 30.33
N THR A 646 -13.29 -11.19 29.92
CA THR A 646 -14.42 -11.01 28.98
C THR A 646 -15.61 -10.34 29.64
N HIS A 647 -15.94 -10.73 30.88
CA HIS A 647 -17.18 -10.33 31.54
C HIS A 647 -17.01 -9.33 32.69
N GLY A 648 -15.77 -9.06 33.09
CA GLY A 648 -15.43 -8.18 34.21
C GLY A 648 -15.28 -8.89 35.56
N THR A 649 -14.64 -8.20 36.50
CA THR A 649 -14.34 -8.69 37.86
C THR A 649 -15.60 -8.91 38.71
N GLY A 650 -16.72 -8.26 38.38
CA GLY A 650 -18.00 -8.39 39.10
C GLY A 650 -18.58 -9.82 39.14
N ILE A 651 -18.18 -10.69 38.21
CA ILE A 651 -18.55 -12.12 38.23
C ILE A 651 -17.98 -12.84 39.45
N MET A 652 -16.83 -12.42 39.97
CA MET A 652 -16.19 -13.09 41.10
C MET A 652 -17.12 -13.12 42.33
N ASN A 653 -17.64 -11.95 42.72
CA ASN A 653 -18.56 -11.80 43.85
C ASN A 653 -19.85 -12.61 43.64
N THR A 654 -20.39 -12.57 42.42
CA THR A 654 -21.59 -13.32 42.05
C THR A 654 -21.36 -14.83 42.17
N THR A 655 -20.20 -15.31 41.72
CA THR A 655 -19.82 -16.73 41.76
C THR A 655 -19.67 -17.25 43.20
N VAL A 656 -19.09 -16.44 44.09
CA VAL A 656 -18.98 -16.77 45.52
C VAL A 656 -20.36 -16.86 46.17
N ASN A 657 -21.29 -15.98 45.80
CA ASN A 657 -22.68 -16.03 46.29
C ASN A 657 -23.43 -17.30 45.83
N PHE A 658 -23.32 -17.70 44.56
CA PHE A 658 -23.89 -18.98 44.09
C PHE A 658 -23.27 -20.18 44.82
N THR A 659 -21.96 -20.12 45.10
CA THR A 659 -21.27 -21.16 45.88
C THR A 659 -21.79 -21.20 47.32
N TYR A 660 -22.03 -20.05 47.95
CA TYR A 660 -22.67 -19.96 49.26
C TYR A 660 -24.06 -20.62 49.28
N GLN A 661 -24.91 -20.34 48.30
CA GLN A 661 -26.24 -20.95 48.19
C GLN A 661 -26.16 -22.47 48.03
N PHE A 662 -25.23 -22.95 47.20
CA PHE A 662 -24.97 -24.38 47.04
C PHE A 662 -24.51 -25.04 48.35
N LEU A 663 -23.56 -24.42 49.06
CA LEU A 663 -23.05 -24.90 50.34
C LEU A 663 -24.16 -24.97 51.40
N LYS A 664 -25.04 -23.96 51.47
CA LYS A 664 -26.19 -23.96 52.39
C LYS A 664 -27.05 -25.22 52.22
N ASN A 665 -27.36 -25.59 50.98
CA ASN A 665 -28.16 -26.80 50.69
C ASN A 665 -27.40 -28.08 51.07
N LYS A 666 -26.09 -28.16 50.78
CA LYS A 666 -25.27 -29.34 51.11
C LYS A 666 -25.03 -29.49 52.61
N PHE A 667 -24.88 -28.38 53.33
CA PHE A 667 -24.76 -28.39 54.78
C PHE A 667 -26.05 -28.83 55.49
N PHE A 668 -27.22 -28.58 54.90
CA PHE A 668 -28.47 -29.14 55.39
C PHE A 668 -28.45 -30.67 55.33
N THR A 669 -28.06 -31.26 54.19
CA THR A 669 -27.88 -32.72 54.06
C THR A 669 -26.81 -33.26 55.00
N PHE A 670 -25.70 -32.54 55.16
CA PHE A 670 -24.62 -32.90 56.10
C PHE A 670 -25.14 -32.96 57.54
N SER A 671 -25.91 -31.96 57.97
CA SER A 671 -26.50 -31.92 59.30
C SER A 671 -27.52 -33.04 59.53
N GLN A 672 -28.35 -33.35 58.52
CA GLN A 672 -29.30 -34.48 58.58
C GLN A 672 -28.57 -35.81 58.77
N PHE A 673 -27.49 -36.05 58.02
CA PHE A 673 -26.68 -37.27 58.15
C PHE A 673 -26.08 -37.41 59.56
N MET A 674 -25.53 -36.33 60.12
CA MET A 674 -24.98 -36.35 61.48
C MET A 674 -26.05 -36.47 62.58
N TYR A 675 -27.31 -36.12 62.28
CA TYR A 675 -28.44 -36.21 63.21
C TYR A 675 -29.04 -37.62 63.27
N ASP A 676 -28.89 -38.43 62.21
CA ASP A 676 -29.39 -39.80 62.14
C ASP A 676 -28.98 -40.62 63.37
N GLU A 677 -29.96 -41.22 64.05
CA GLU A 677 -29.76 -41.97 65.29
C GLU A 677 -28.81 -43.15 65.11
N GLN A 678 -28.81 -43.80 63.94
CA GLN A 678 -27.94 -44.95 63.66
C GLN A 678 -26.46 -44.54 63.59
N ILE A 679 -26.19 -43.32 63.12
CA ILE A 679 -24.84 -42.76 62.98
C ILE A 679 -24.40 -42.15 64.32
N LYS A 680 -25.27 -41.34 64.93
CA LYS A 680 -25.04 -40.68 66.22
C LYS A 680 -24.74 -41.67 67.33
N SER A 681 -25.52 -42.76 67.45
CA SER A 681 -25.31 -43.79 68.48
C SER A 681 -23.95 -44.48 68.36
N ARG A 682 -23.48 -44.74 67.14
CA ARG A 682 -22.16 -45.34 66.88
C ARG A 682 -21.01 -44.38 67.13
N LEU A 683 -21.16 -43.10 66.76
CA LEU A 683 -20.17 -42.07 67.10
C LEU A 683 -20.01 -41.89 68.61
N ILE A 684 -21.11 -41.92 69.37
CA ILE A 684 -21.06 -41.85 70.84
C ILE A 684 -20.38 -43.10 71.42
N LYS A 685 -20.62 -44.29 70.84
CA LYS A 685 -19.96 -45.53 71.26
C LYS A 685 -18.45 -45.47 71.03
N ASP A 686 -18.01 -45.00 69.86
CA ASP A 686 -16.58 -44.85 69.56
C ASP A 686 -15.93 -43.73 70.37
N LEU A 687 -16.66 -42.65 70.68
CA LEU A 687 -16.22 -41.60 71.61
C LEU A 687 -15.99 -42.15 73.02
N ARG A 688 -16.89 -43.01 73.52
CA ARG A 688 -16.72 -43.69 74.81
C ARG A 688 -15.52 -44.62 74.79
N ASN A 689 -15.39 -45.47 73.76
CA ASN A 689 -14.23 -46.36 73.59
C ASN A 689 -12.90 -45.58 73.56
N PHE A 690 -12.87 -44.41 72.92
CA PHE A 690 -11.69 -43.54 72.89
C PHE A 690 -11.37 -42.97 74.28
N LYS A 691 -12.37 -42.48 75.02
CA LYS A 691 -12.19 -41.97 76.39
C LYS A 691 -11.78 -43.04 77.39
N GLU A 692 -12.27 -44.27 77.23
CA GLU A 692 -11.90 -45.42 78.07
C GLU A 692 -10.47 -45.92 77.74
N SER A 693 -10.07 -45.90 76.47
CA SER A 693 -8.72 -46.30 76.03
C SER A 693 -7.63 -45.24 76.25
N ALA A 694 -8.03 -44.00 76.58
CA ALA A 694 -7.14 -42.86 76.83
C ALA A 694 -6.14 -43.12 77.97
N GLY A 695 -6.50 -43.96 78.96
CA GLY A 695 -5.65 -44.32 80.09
C GLY A 695 -4.53 -45.32 79.78
N ASP A 696 -4.74 -46.24 78.83
CA ASP A 696 -3.84 -47.39 78.62
C ASP A 696 -2.91 -47.26 77.39
N ASN A 697 -3.28 -46.46 76.38
CA ASN A 697 -2.56 -46.40 75.08
C ASN A 697 -2.18 -44.98 74.61
N GLY A 698 -2.05 -44.01 75.53
CA GLY A 698 -1.51 -42.69 75.22
C GLY A 698 -2.35 -41.82 74.28
N ASN A 699 -3.67 -41.72 74.53
CA ASN A 699 -4.60 -40.88 73.74
C ASN A 699 -4.60 -41.12 72.21
N ILE A 700 -4.33 -42.35 71.74
CA ILE A 700 -4.33 -42.68 70.31
C ILE A 700 -5.67 -43.33 69.90
N TYR A 701 -6.28 -42.85 68.82
CA TYR A 701 -7.45 -43.50 68.22
C TYR A 701 -7.04 -44.79 67.48
N VAL A 702 -7.53 -45.95 67.94
CA VAL A 702 -7.09 -47.26 67.42
C VAL A 702 -7.65 -47.55 66.01
N TYR A 703 -6.78 -47.92 65.06
CA TYR A 703 -7.14 -48.29 63.67
C TYR A 703 -8.29 -49.31 63.55
N LYS A 704 -8.27 -50.36 64.39
CA LYS A 704 -9.31 -51.41 64.40
C LYS A 704 -10.72 -50.87 64.71
N ASN A 705 -10.84 -49.76 65.44
CA ASN A 705 -12.14 -49.16 65.74
C ASN A 705 -12.74 -48.48 64.50
N ALA A 706 -11.92 -47.77 63.72
CA ALA A 706 -12.35 -47.19 62.45
C ALA A 706 -12.74 -48.27 61.41
N GLU A 707 -12.04 -49.41 61.38
CA GLU A 707 -12.40 -50.54 60.52
C GLU A 707 -13.74 -51.19 60.94
N LYS A 708 -13.95 -51.40 62.24
CA LYS A 708 -15.23 -51.89 62.79
C LYS A 708 -16.38 -50.94 62.49
N PHE A 709 -16.15 -49.63 62.55
CA PHE A 709 -17.13 -48.61 62.21
C PHE A 709 -17.54 -48.71 60.72
N ASN A 710 -16.57 -48.80 59.80
CA ASN A 710 -16.84 -48.97 58.37
C ASN A 710 -17.60 -50.26 58.05
N LYS A 711 -17.18 -51.40 58.65
CA LYS A 711 -17.88 -52.68 58.51
C LYS A 711 -19.30 -52.61 59.05
N GLY A 712 -19.48 -51.96 60.21
CA GLY A 712 -20.80 -51.72 60.80
C GLY A 712 -21.70 -50.90 59.89
N ILE A 713 -21.21 -49.87 59.20
CA ILE A 713 -22.05 -49.06 58.30
C ILE A 713 -22.44 -49.83 57.04
N LYS A 714 -21.55 -50.65 56.48
CA LYS A 714 -21.87 -51.52 55.34
C LYS A 714 -23.03 -52.49 55.64
N THR A 715 -23.27 -52.86 56.91
CA THR A 715 -24.42 -53.70 57.31
C THR A 715 -25.78 -52.98 57.40
N LEU A 716 -25.81 -51.64 57.34
CA LEU A 716 -27.05 -50.85 57.42
C LEU A 716 -27.84 -50.81 56.09
N GLY A 717 -27.28 -51.36 55.01
CA GLY A 717 -27.86 -51.37 53.66
C GLY A 717 -27.02 -50.59 52.65
N LEU A 718 -27.17 -50.94 51.37
CA LEU A 718 -26.59 -50.23 50.23
C LEU A 718 -27.68 -49.38 49.57
N ALA A 719 -27.33 -48.20 49.07
CA ALA A 719 -28.21 -47.39 48.24
C ALA A 719 -28.47 -48.06 46.87
N GLU A 720 -29.42 -47.54 46.08
CA GLU A 720 -29.83 -48.08 44.77
C GLU A 720 -28.65 -48.28 43.80
N ASP A 721 -27.59 -47.46 43.92
CA ASP A 721 -26.36 -47.51 43.12
C ASP A 721 -25.26 -48.43 43.69
N GLY A 722 -25.54 -49.19 44.75
CA GLY A 722 -24.57 -50.09 45.41
C GLY A 722 -23.55 -49.39 46.32
N GLN A 723 -23.75 -48.11 46.62
CA GLN A 723 -22.90 -47.32 47.54
C GLN A 723 -23.34 -47.46 49.00
N SER A 724 -22.39 -47.47 49.94
CA SER A 724 -22.72 -47.41 51.37
C SER A 724 -23.10 -45.99 51.80
N TYR A 725 -23.84 -45.85 52.90
CA TYR A 725 -24.14 -44.53 53.48
C TYR A 725 -22.88 -43.68 53.75
N LEU A 726 -21.76 -44.33 54.08
CA LEU A 726 -20.48 -43.64 54.27
C LEU A 726 -19.87 -43.17 52.95
N ASP A 727 -20.09 -43.89 51.84
CA ASP A 727 -19.65 -43.47 50.50
C ASP A 727 -20.42 -42.22 50.04
N LEU A 728 -21.74 -42.18 50.27
CA LEU A 728 -22.57 -41.00 50.00
C LEU A 728 -22.11 -39.79 50.84
N PHE A 729 -21.72 -40.03 52.09
CA PHE A 729 -21.19 -38.96 52.95
C PHE A 729 -19.80 -38.49 52.53
N ARG A 730 -18.92 -39.40 52.09
CA ARG A 730 -17.63 -39.05 51.48
C ARG A 730 -17.85 -38.18 50.25
N GLU A 731 -18.75 -38.58 49.35
CA GLU A 731 -19.07 -37.78 48.15
C GLU A 731 -19.63 -36.40 48.51
N LEU A 732 -20.48 -36.31 49.53
CA LEU A 732 -20.98 -35.03 50.04
C LEU A 732 -19.83 -34.12 50.51
N ILE A 733 -18.88 -34.66 51.28
CA ILE A 733 -17.70 -33.93 51.75
C ILE A 733 -16.80 -33.52 50.58
N SER A 734 -16.56 -34.42 49.61
CA SER A 734 -15.82 -34.11 48.38
C SER A 734 -16.49 -33.00 47.58
N GLN A 735 -17.83 -32.99 47.46
CA GLN A 735 -18.58 -31.93 46.79
C GLN A 735 -18.44 -30.59 47.52
N ILE A 736 -18.54 -30.57 48.85
CA ILE A 736 -18.31 -29.36 49.65
C ILE A 736 -16.90 -28.82 49.39
N GLY A 737 -15.88 -29.66 49.43
CA GLY A 737 -14.51 -29.23 49.19
C GLY A 737 -14.18 -28.89 47.72
N ASN A 738 -14.82 -29.52 46.74
CA ASN A 738 -14.73 -29.14 45.33
C ASN A 738 -15.32 -27.73 45.11
N ALA A 739 -16.41 -27.38 45.79
CA ALA A 739 -16.95 -26.01 45.75
C ALA A 739 -15.96 -24.99 46.36
N MET A 740 -15.29 -25.34 47.46
CA MET A 740 -14.23 -24.51 48.04
C MET A 740 -13.00 -24.42 47.12
N GLY A 741 -12.65 -25.50 46.43
CA GLY A 741 -11.60 -25.53 45.41
C GLY A 741 -11.93 -24.62 44.22
N TYR A 742 -13.21 -24.51 43.85
CA TYR A 742 -13.67 -23.61 42.81
C TYR A 742 -13.56 -22.14 43.22
N VAL A 743 -13.98 -21.79 44.44
CA VAL A 743 -13.75 -20.45 45.02
C VAL A 743 -12.24 -20.12 45.05
N ARG A 744 -11.40 -21.09 45.38
CA ARG A 744 -9.93 -20.94 45.32
C ARG A 744 -9.46 -20.58 43.92
N MET A 745 -9.99 -21.26 42.90
CA MET A 745 -9.59 -21.07 41.51
C MET A 745 -10.10 -19.73 40.96
N ILE A 746 -11.32 -19.31 41.31
CA ILE A 746 -11.87 -17.98 41.00
C ILE A 746 -10.99 -16.89 41.59
N ARG A 747 -10.56 -17.05 42.84
CA ARG A 747 -9.60 -16.15 43.47
C ARG A 747 -8.28 -16.10 42.70
N SER A 748 -7.69 -17.25 42.39
CA SER A 748 -6.41 -17.32 41.66
C SER A 748 -6.53 -16.72 40.24
N GLY A 749 -7.64 -16.96 39.53
CA GLY A 749 -7.90 -16.42 38.20
C GLY A 749 -8.13 -14.92 38.21
N GLY A 750 -8.85 -14.39 39.21
CA GLY A 750 -9.01 -12.95 39.40
C GLY A 750 -7.67 -12.25 39.68
N ARG A 751 -6.84 -12.84 40.55
CA ARG A 751 -5.49 -12.34 40.81
C ARG A 751 -4.63 -12.35 39.55
N HIS A 752 -4.65 -13.43 38.78
CA HIS A 752 -3.91 -13.53 37.52
C HIS A 752 -4.34 -12.48 36.49
N CYS A 753 -5.65 -12.20 36.38
CA CYS A 753 -6.15 -11.13 35.51
C CYS A 753 -5.64 -9.75 35.93
N CYS A 754 -5.58 -9.48 37.24
CA CYS A 754 -5.10 -8.21 37.77
C CYS A 754 -3.56 -8.10 37.69
N CYS A 755 -2.82 -9.21 37.85
CA CYS A 755 -1.35 -9.23 37.81
C CYS A 755 -0.79 -8.62 36.53
N ASP A 756 -1.38 -8.93 35.38
CA ASP A 756 -0.93 -8.41 34.07
C ASP A 756 -1.04 -6.87 34.02
N ALA A 757 -2.09 -6.31 34.62
CA ALA A 757 -2.30 -4.87 34.68
C ALA A 757 -1.44 -4.19 35.75
N THR A 758 -1.22 -4.86 36.89
CA THR A 758 -0.39 -4.35 37.98
C THR A 758 1.11 -4.51 37.75
N ALA A 759 1.55 -5.27 36.74
CA ALA A 759 2.98 -5.45 36.42
C ALA A 759 3.70 -4.14 36.08
N PHE A 760 2.95 -3.12 35.67
CA PHE A 760 3.47 -1.79 35.37
C PHE A 760 3.53 -0.87 36.60
N LEU A 761 3.03 -1.33 37.75
CA LEU A 761 3.07 -0.59 39.00
C LEU A 761 4.33 -1.00 39.79
N PRO A 762 5.16 -0.03 40.23
CA PRO A 762 6.37 -0.33 40.98
C PRO A 762 6.08 -0.92 42.37
N ASP A 763 5.04 -0.43 43.04
CA ASP A 763 4.55 -0.90 44.34
C ASP A 763 3.02 -0.90 44.37
N LEU A 764 2.41 -1.64 45.33
CA LEU A 764 0.95 -1.66 45.57
C LEU A 764 0.46 -0.49 46.44
N GLU A 765 1.38 0.29 47.03
CA GLU A 765 1.11 1.52 47.78
C GLU A 765 1.45 2.72 46.91
N ILE A 766 0.51 3.11 46.05
CA ILE A 766 0.74 4.13 45.03
C ILE A 766 0.44 5.51 45.59
N ARG A 767 1.28 6.48 45.22
CA ARG A 767 1.10 7.89 45.59
C ARG A 767 -0.02 8.50 44.74
N ASP A 768 -0.82 9.33 45.38
CA ASP A 768 -1.93 10.08 44.78
C ASP A 768 -1.41 11.03 43.68
N PHE A 769 -1.63 10.68 42.41
CA PHE A 769 -1.12 11.41 41.26
C PHE A 769 -1.80 12.77 41.11
N LYS A 770 -3.06 12.89 41.52
CA LYS A 770 -3.80 14.17 41.56
C LYS A 770 -3.10 15.16 42.49
N LYS A 771 -2.79 14.76 43.73
CA LYS A 771 -2.06 15.64 44.67
C LYS A 771 -0.71 16.06 44.13
N LEU A 772 0.04 15.16 43.50
CA LEU A 772 1.32 15.48 42.88
C LEU A 772 1.17 16.47 41.71
N CYS A 773 0.09 16.37 40.93
CA CYS A 773 -0.19 17.33 39.86
C CYS A 773 -0.58 18.72 40.40
N GLU A 774 -1.33 18.75 41.50
CA GLU A 774 -1.72 19.98 42.21
C GLU A 774 -0.51 20.65 42.87
N GLU A 775 0.39 19.88 43.50
CA GLU A 775 1.64 20.36 44.10
C GLU A 775 2.64 20.94 43.08
N ASN A 776 2.63 20.42 41.84
CA ASN A 776 3.49 20.88 40.75
C ASN A 776 2.81 21.93 39.84
N GLU A 777 1.66 22.48 40.23
CA GLU A 777 0.90 23.49 39.48
C GLU A 777 0.63 23.10 38.01
N LEU A 778 0.37 21.82 37.74
CA LEU A 778 0.07 21.34 36.40
C LEU A 778 -1.35 21.77 35.97
N GLY A 779 -1.55 21.92 34.65
CA GLY A 779 -2.81 22.39 34.10
C GLY A 779 -4.01 21.47 34.42
N GLU A 780 -5.21 22.05 34.48
CA GLU A 780 -6.47 21.40 34.88
C GLU A 780 -6.77 20.07 34.15
N LYS A 781 -6.44 19.99 32.86
CA LYS A 781 -6.61 18.75 32.07
C LYS A 781 -5.70 17.61 32.54
N THR A 782 -4.50 17.94 32.99
CA THR A 782 -3.53 16.99 33.52
C THR A 782 -4.01 16.49 34.88
N THR A 783 -4.48 17.38 35.76
CA THR A 783 -5.05 17.03 37.06
C THR A 783 -6.26 16.11 36.93
N ARG A 784 -7.18 16.40 35.99
CA ARG A 784 -8.32 15.51 35.72
C ARG A 784 -7.92 14.15 35.15
N SER A 785 -6.85 14.10 34.35
CA SER A 785 -6.33 12.84 33.83
C SER A 785 -5.63 12.02 34.92
N ALA A 786 -4.98 12.70 35.86
CA ALA A 786 -4.39 12.10 37.05
C ALA A 786 -5.45 11.53 37.99
N GLU A 787 -6.54 12.26 38.24
CA GLU A 787 -7.69 11.76 39.01
C GLU A 787 -8.28 10.48 38.40
N ASN A 788 -8.51 10.45 37.08
CA ASN A 788 -8.96 9.23 36.41
C ASN A 788 -7.94 8.09 36.52
N LEU A 789 -6.65 8.39 36.53
CA LEU A 789 -5.60 7.39 36.68
C LEU A 789 -5.60 6.82 38.10
N ASP A 790 -5.71 7.68 39.11
CA ASP A 790 -5.85 7.31 40.53
C ASP A 790 -7.06 6.39 40.73
N ASP A 791 -8.24 6.77 40.23
CA ASP A 791 -9.46 5.95 40.31
C ASP A 791 -9.29 4.55 39.69
N ASN A 792 -8.61 4.46 38.54
CA ASN A 792 -8.35 3.19 37.87
C ASN A 792 -7.33 2.33 38.63
N ILE A 793 -6.29 2.96 39.18
CA ILE A 793 -5.27 2.29 39.99
C ILE A 793 -5.91 1.76 41.28
N ASP A 794 -6.69 2.59 41.97
CA ASP A 794 -7.39 2.21 43.19
C ASP A 794 -8.35 1.05 42.93
N CYS A 795 -9.07 1.07 41.80
CA CYS A 795 -9.93 -0.04 41.38
C CYS A 795 -9.13 -1.34 41.11
N LEU A 796 -7.96 -1.25 40.48
CA LEU A 796 -7.10 -2.42 40.25
C LEU A 796 -6.55 -2.98 41.57
N VAL A 797 -6.06 -2.11 42.46
CA VAL A 797 -5.54 -2.48 43.77
C VAL A 797 -6.64 -3.06 44.65
N SER A 798 -7.82 -2.44 44.69
CA SER A 798 -8.96 -2.95 45.45
C SER A 798 -9.41 -4.32 44.96
N ASN A 799 -9.48 -4.55 43.64
CA ASN A 799 -9.83 -5.84 43.08
C ASN A 799 -8.76 -6.91 43.33
N PHE A 800 -7.47 -6.53 43.33
CA PHE A 800 -6.37 -7.41 43.68
C PHE A 800 -6.42 -7.85 45.16
N ILE A 801 -6.78 -6.94 46.07
CA ILE A 801 -6.84 -7.18 47.53
C ILE A 801 -8.15 -7.87 47.95
N GLN A 802 -9.32 -7.44 47.45
CA GLN A 802 -10.63 -8.00 47.81
C GLN A 802 -10.74 -9.51 47.53
N GLY A 803 -9.97 -10.03 46.56
CA GLY A 803 -9.91 -11.46 46.28
C GLY A 803 -9.36 -12.31 47.44
N THR A 804 -8.68 -11.72 48.42
CA THR A 804 -7.91 -12.49 49.42
C THR A 804 -8.77 -13.13 50.53
N GLU A 805 -9.93 -12.58 50.86
CA GLU A 805 -10.70 -12.93 52.08
C GLU A 805 -11.90 -13.88 51.87
N TYR A 806 -12.18 -14.38 50.66
CA TYR A 806 -13.40 -15.18 50.41
C TYR A 806 -13.55 -16.41 51.32
N PHE A 807 -12.44 -17.07 51.68
CA PHE A 807 -12.47 -18.22 52.61
C PHE A 807 -12.90 -17.82 54.01
N LYS A 808 -12.36 -16.71 54.52
CA LYS A 808 -12.68 -16.16 55.83
C LYS A 808 -14.17 -15.78 55.89
N LEU A 809 -14.66 -15.08 54.87
CA LEU A 809 -16.07 -14.71 54.75
C LEU A 809 -17.00 -15.94 54.77
N LEU A 810 -16.68 -16.99 53.99
CA LEU A 810 -17.49 -18.20 53.97
C LEU A 810 -17.45 -18.98 55.30
N VAL A 811 -16.36 -18.93 56.06
CA VAL A 811 -16.32 -19.51 57.41
C VAL A 811 -17.15 -18.69 58.39
N GLU A 812 -16.96 -17.36 58.42
CA GLU A 812 -17.61 -16.45 59.37
C GLU A 812 -19.14 -16.42 59.20
N VAL A 813 -19.65 -16.51 57.97
CA VAL A 813 -21.10 -16.50 57.71
C VAL A 813 -21.78 -17.78 58.21
N PHE A 814 -21.14 -18.94 58.10
CA PHE A 814 -21.74 -20.22 58.52
C PHE A 814 -21.46 -20.56 60.00
N ALA A 815 -20.30 -20.15 60.54
CA ALA A 815 -19.88 -20.47 61.91
C ALA A 815 -20.95 -20.22 63.00
N PRO A 816 -21.64 -19.06 63.09
CA PRO A 816 -22.60 -18.81 64.15
C PRO A 816 -23.82 -19.74 64.11
N VAL A 817 -24.20 -20.21 62.92
CA VAL A 817 -25.33 -21.13 62.74
C VAL A 817 -24.97 -22.54 63.19
N PHE A 818 -23.79 -23.05 62.81
CA PHE A 818 -23.37 -24.42 63.12
C PHE A 818 -22.83 -24.57 64.54
N ARG A 819 -22.26 -23.51 65.14
CA ARG A 819 -21.78 -23.49 66.53
C ARG A 819 -22.88 -23.23 67.55
N ASN A 820 -24.14 -23.10 67.12
CA ASN A 820 -25.28 -22.91 68.01
C ASN A 820 -25.41 -24.11 68.99
N PRO A 821 -25.59 -23.88 70.30
CA PRO A 821 -25.73 -24.94 71.30
C PRO A 821 -26.84 -25.96 71.01
N LYS A 822 -27.84 -25.62 70.19
CA LYS A 822 -28.89 -26.54 69.73
C LYS A 822 -28.37 -27.66 68.83
N ASN A 823 -27.25 -27.47 68.13
CA ASN A 823 -26.67 -28.43 67.18
C ASN A 823 -25.64 -29.36 67.85
N VAL A 824 -26.06 -30.06 68.91
CA VAL A 824 -25.17 -30.93 69.70
C VAL A 824 -24.59 -32.09 68.87
N HIS A 825 -25.33 -32.60 67.88
CA HIS A 825 -24.92 -33.71 67.02
C HIS A 825 -23.67 -33.40 66.19
N LEU A 826 -23.41 -32.14 65.87
CA LEU A 826 -22.26 -31.72 65.06
C LEU A 826 -20.95 -31.70 65.86
N LYS A 827 -21.00 -31.65 67.19
CA LYS A 827 -19.80 -31.62 68.06
C LYS A 827 -18.92 -32.88 67.94
N ASN A 828 -19.48 -33.97 67.42
CA ASN A 828 -18.81 -35.26 67.31
C ASN A 828 -18.26 -35.54 65.89
N PHE A 829 -18.24 -34.55 64.99
CA PHE A 829 -17.78 -34.75 63.62
C PHE A 829 -16.31 -35.21 63.54
N PHE A 830 -15.41 -34.67 64.35
CA PHE A 830 -13.99 -35.09 64.34
C PHE A 830 -13.76 -36.60 64.55
N ILE A 831 -14.71 -37.32 65.16
CA ILE A 831 -14.64 -38.77 65.40
C ILE A 831 -15.05 -39.59 64.17
N ILE A 832 -15.86 -39.02 63.25
CA ILE A 832 -16.21 -39.69 61.99
C ILE A 832 -15.11 -39.55 60.93
N VAL A 833 -14.15 -38.64 61.13
CA VAL A 833 -13.03 -38.40 60.19
C VAL A 833 -12.14 -39.64 60.03
N PRO A 834 -11.66 -40.33 61.09
CA PRO A 834 -10.86 -41.55 60.93
C PRO A 834 -11.52 -42.65 60.08
N PRO A 835 -12.78 -43.08 60.33
CA PRO A 835 -13.47 -44.03 59.44
C PRO A 835 -13.66 -43.53 58.01
N LEU A 836 -13.90 -42.23 57.81
CA LEU A 836 -14.03 -41.63 56.49
C LEU A 836 -12.73 -41.64 55.70
N THR A 837 -11.59 -41.39 56.34
CA THR A 837 -10.28 -41.46 55.66
C THR A 837 -9.97 -42.88 55.18
N LEU A 838 -10.33 -43.92 55.96
CA LEU A 838 -10.23 -45.31 55.50
C LEU A 838 -11.07 -45.55 54.25
N ASN A 839 -12.33 -45.12 54.29
CA ASN A 839 -13.26 -45.28 53.17
C ASN A 839 -12.79 -44.53 51.91
N PHE A 840 -12.21 -43.34 52.07
CA PHE A 840 -11.62 -42.58 50.97
C PHE A 840 -10.42 -43.30 50.34
N ILE A 841 -9.51 -43.84 51.15
CA ILE A 841 -8.32 -44.55 50.65
C ILE A 841 -8.73 -45.84 49.92
N GLU A 842 -9.68 -46.61 50.47
CA GLU A 842 -10.27 -47.77 49.77
C GLU A 842 -10.83 -47.37 48.40
N HIS A 843 -11.59 -46.28 48.33
CA HIS A 843 -12.14 -45.77 47.09
C HIS A 843 -11.07 -45.28 46.10
N MET A 844 -10.04 -44.56 46.56
CA MET A 844 -8.98 -44.06 45.68
C MET A 844 -8.14 -45.19 45.07
N ILE A 845 -7.83 -46.24 45.84
CA ILE A 845 -7.14 -47.42 45.32
C ILE A 845 -7.99 -48.11 44.24
N LEU A 846 -9.29 -48.32 44.53
CA LEU A 846 -10.22 -48.91 43.56
C LEU A 846 -10.36 -48.07 42.28
N SER A 847 -10.41 -46.75 42.41
CA SER A 847 -10.54 -45.82 41.30
C SER A 847 -9.27 -45.71 40.45
N LYS A 848 -8.08 -45.79 41.06
CA LYS A 848 -6.79 -45.88 40.36
C LYS A 848 -6.63 -47.23 39.64
N ASP A 849 -7.04 -48.34 40.27
CA ASP A 849 -7.04 -49.65 39.63
C ASP A 849 -7.93 -49.70 38.38
N LYS A 850 -9.08 -49.01 38.40
CA LYS A 850 -9.98 -48.89 37.24
C LYS A 850 -9.35 -48.17 36.05
N MET A 851 -8.33 -47.32 36.23
CA MET A 851 -7.63 -46.67 35.11
C MET A 851 -6.92 -47.66 34.18
N SER A 852 -6.48 -48.79 34.73
CA SER A 852 -5.82 -49.86 33.98
C SER A 852 -6.79 -50.80 33.23
N LYS A 853 -8.10 -50.70 33.51
CA LYS A 853 -9.14 -51.59 32.95
C LYS A 853 -9.80 -51.00 31.71
N LYS A 854 -10.39 -51.85 30.85
CA LYS A 854 -11.11 -51.43 29.63
C LYS A 854 -12.34 -50.56 29.92
N ASN A 855 -13.04 -50.81 31.03
CA ASN A 855 -14.13 -49.94 31.49
C ASN A 855 -13.57 -48.87 32.43
N LYS A 856 -13.48 -47.63 31.94
CA LYS A 856 -12.91 -46.48 32.64
C LYS A 856 -13.98 -45.65 33.39
N ALA A 857 -15.23 -46.12 33.46
CA ALA A 857 -16.28 -45.44 34.21
C ALA A 857 -15.96 -45.43 35.72
N GLY A 858 -15.84 -44.23 36.29
CA GLY A 858 -15.42 -44.03 37.69
C GLY A 858 -13.93 -44.27 37.95
N ALA A 859 -13.08 -44.14 36.93
CA ALA A 859 -11.64 -44.14 37.09
C ALA A 859 -11.13 -42.73 37.40
N SER A 860 -10.40 -42.55 38.50
CA SER A 860 -9.88 -41.25 38.91
C SER A 860 -8.52 -41.35 39.59
N PHE A 861 -7.64 -40.38 39.33
CA PHE A 861 -6.31 -40.35 39.93
C PHE A 861 -6.17 -39.36 41.10
N THR A 862 -7.06 -38.37 41.21
CA THR A 862 -7.07 -37.35 42.28
C THR A 862 -8.49 -37.01 42.72
N ASP A 863 -8.70 -36.79 44.02
CA ASP A 863 -9.95 -36.27 44.60
C ASP A 863 -9.65 -35.44 45.85
N ASP A 864 -8.88 -34.37 45.69
CA ASP A 864 -8.43 -33.54 46.81
C ASP A 864 -9.57 -32.66 47.38
N GLY A 865 -10.72 -32.64 46.69
CA GLY A 865 -11.96 -32.07 47.20
C GLY A 865 -12.34 -32.68 48.55
N PHE A 866 -12.09 -33.97 48.77
CA PHE A 866 -12.34 -34.61 50.07
C PHE A 866 -11.51 -33.98 51.21
N ALA A 867 -10.20 -33.82 50.99
CA ALA A 867 -9.29 -33.24 51.96
C ALA A 867 -9.63 -31.77 52.26
N MET A 868 -9.95 -30.99 51.21
CA MET A 868 -10.42 -29.60 51.35
C MET A 868 -11.74 -29.52 52.13
N GLY A 869 -12.67 -30.45 51.89
CA GLY A 869 -13.95 -30.52 52.58
C GLY A 869 -13.80 -30.81 54.08
N ILE A 870 -12.97 -31.78 54.46
CA ILE A 870 -12.68 -32.08 55.88
C ILE A 870 -12.07 -30.86 56.57
N ALA A 871 -11.05 -30.25 55.97
CA ALA A 871 -10.38 -29.08 56.54
C ALA A 871 -11.37 -27.91 56.76
N TYR A 872 -12.24 -27.65 55.78
CA TYR A 872 -13.25 -26.60 55.90
C TYR A 872 -14.26 -26.87 57.02
N ILE A 873 -14.78 -28.11 57.12
CA ILE A 873 -15.79 -28.48 58.13
C ILE A 873 -15.18 -28.48 59.54
N LEU A 874 -13.94 -28.97 59.70
CA LEU A 874 -13.23 -28.94 61.00
C LEU A 874 -13.05 -27.51 61.50
N LYS A 875 -12.65 -26.58 60.63
CA LYS A 875 -12.55 -25.16 60.97
C LYS A 875 -13.92 -24.56 61.29
N LEU A 876 -14.92 -24.86 60.46
CA LEU A 876 -16.29 -24.34 60.63
C LEU A 876 -16.86 -24.70 62.01
N LEU A 877 -16.66 -25.95 62.44
CA LEU A 877 -17.15 -26.48 63.72
C LEU A 877 -16.22 -26.24 64.92
N ASP A 878 -15.04 -25.66 64.69
CA ASP A 878 -14.00 -25.42 65.71
C ASP A 878 -13.51 -26.72 66.39
N GLN A 879 -13.21 -27.74 65.58
CA GLN A 879 -12.82 -29.08 66.03
C GLN A 879 -11.40 -29.49 65.65
N ASP A 880 -10.59 -28.55 65.16
CA ASP A 880 -9.19 -28.81 64.77
C ASP A 880 -8.37 -29.41 65.92
N SER A 881 -8.41 -28.83 67.12
CA SER A 881 -7.69 -29.33 68.29
C SER A 881 -8.21 -30.71 68.76
N ASN A 882 -9.52 -30.93 68.63
CA ASN A 882 -10.14 -32.21 69.00
C ASN A 882 -9.69 -33.33 68.04
N PHE A 883 -9.54 -33.02 66.75
CA PHE A 883 -9.03 -33.96 65.76
C PHE A 883 -7.54 -34.26 65.96
N GLU A 884 -6.73 -33.23 66.26
CA GLU A 884 -5.29 -33.42 66.57
C GLU A 884 -5.08 -34.31 67.79
N ALA A 885 -5.92 -34.18 68.82
CA ALA A 885 -5.90 -35.01 70.01
C ALA A 885 -6.17 -36.51 69.75
N LEU A 886 -6.69 -36.90 68.58
CA LEU A 886 -6.90 -38.30 68.22
C LEU A 886 -5.61 -39.02 67.77
N HIS A 887 -4.55 -38.28 67.42
CA HIS A 887 -3.30 -38.84 66.87
C HIS A 887 -3.53 -39.89 65.76
N TRP A 888 -4.51 -39.64 64.90
CA TRP A 888 -5.01 -40.63 63.94
C TRP A 888 -3.95 -41.10 62.93
N PHE A 889 -3.20 -40.17 62.35
CA PHE A 889 -2.14 -40.53 61.39
C PHE A 889 -1.01 -41.32 62.05
N ASP A 890 -0.66 -41.02 63.30
CA ASP A 890 0.32 -41.80 64.07
C ASP A 890 -0.16 -43.24 64.30
N SER A 891 -1.46 -43.42 64.55
CA SER A 891 -2.11 -44.73 64.61
C SER A 891 -2.01 -45.51 63.29
N ILE A 892 -2.21 -44.83 62.16
CA ILE A 892 -2.07 -45.41 60.82
C ILE A 892 -0.63 -45.84 60.56
N TRP A 893 0.35 -44.96 60.80
CA TRP A 893 1.76 -45.27 60.57
C TRP A 893 2.23 -46.45 61.44
N ASN A 894 1.79 -46.48 62.70
CA ASN A 894 2.05 -47.61 63.60
C ASN A 894 1.39 -48.92 63.12
N HIS A 895 0.18 -48.85 62.59
CA HIS A 895 -0.51 -50.02 62.00
C HIS A 895 0.24 -50.55 60.77
N ILE A 896 0.58 -49.67 59.82
CA ILE A 896 1.33 -50.02 58.60
C ILE A 896 2.70 -50.61 58.95
N LYS A 897 3.38 -50.06 59.96
CA LYS A 897 4.66 -50.58 60.46
C LYS A 897 4.52 -51.99 61.03
N LYS A 898 3.51 -52.23 61.88
CA LYS A 898 3.22 -53.56 62.45
C LYS A 898 2.86 -54.58 61.37
N GLU A 899 2.04 -54.22 60.37
CA GLU A 899 1.72 -55.14 59.27
C GLU A 899 2.94 -55.44 58.38
N ARG A 900 3.83 -54.46 58.17
CA ARG A 900 5.10 -54.67 57.47
C ARG A 900 6.04 -55.59 58.24
N GLU A 901 6.12 -55.45 59.56
CA GLU A 901 6.89 -56.35 60.44
C GLU A 901 6.35 -57.79 60.38
N ILE A 902 5.02 -57.97 60.45
CA ILE A 902 4.37 -59.29 60.31
C ILE A 902 4.68 -59.94 58.95
N ILE A 903 4.66 -59.18 57.85
CA ILE A 903 4.98 -59.70 56.51
C ILE A 903 6.46 -60.03 56.37
N ASN A 904 7.36 -59.24 56.96
CA ASN A 904 8.79 -59.52 56.97
C ASN A 904 9.11 -60.79 57.78
N GLU A 905 8.44 -61.00 58.91
CA GLU A 905 8.54 -62.23 59.69
C GLU A 905 8.00 -63.44 58.90
N GLN A 906 6.87 -63.30 58.20
CA GLN A 906 6.29 -64.37 57.38
C GLN A 906 7.11 -64.69 56.12
N LYS A 907 7.77 -63.70 55.51
CA LYS A 907 8.74 -63.90 54.41
C LYS A 907 9.92 -64.77 54.81
N SER A 908 10.35 -64.68 56.07
CA SER A 908 11.49 -65.45 56.59
C SER A 908 11.18 -66.92 56.89
N LYS A 909 9.89 -67.30 57.02
CA LYS A 909 9.45 -68.64 57.46
C LYS A 909 8.58 -69.44 56.47
N GLY A 910 8.27 -68.89 55.28
CA GLY A 910 7.26 -69.46 54.36
C GLY A 910 7.79 -70.11 53.06
N PRO A 911 7.08 -71.11 52.47
CA PRO A 911 7.39 -71.73 51.17
C PRO A 911 7.24 -70.78 49.96
N LEU A 912 7.81 -71.15 48.80
CA LEU A 912 7.92 -70.34 47.57
C LEU A 912 6.59 -69.76 47.01
N GLN A 913 5.45 -70.48 47.11
CA GLN A 913 4.14 -69.94 46.72
C GLN A 913 3.63 -68.85 47.70
N LEU A 914 4.01 -68.95 48.97
CA LEU A 914 3.72 -67.95 50.00
C LEU A 914 4.52 -66.66 49.73
N GLN A 915 5.72 -66.74 49.15
CA GLN A 915 6.52 -65.58 48.79
C GLN A 915 5.88 -64.71 47.69
N GLN A 916 5.21 -65.32 46.70
CA GLN A 916 4.48 -64.56 45.67
C GLN A 916 3.24 -63.84 46.26
N ALA A 917 2.50 -64.51 47.15
CA ALA A 917 1.39 -63.89 47.88
C ALA A 917 1.86 -62.77 48.82
N LEU A 918 3.00 -62.94 49.49
CA LEU A 918 3.61 -61.94 50.37
C LEU A 918 4.15 -60.74 49.60
N ALA A 919 4.69 -60.93 48.39
CA ALA A 919 5.11 -59.84 47.51
C ALA A 919 3.92 -58.99 47.02
N LEU A 920 2.78 -59.62 46.71
CA LEU A 920 1.53 -58.92 46.40
C LEU A 920 0.98 -58.15 47.60
N SER A 921 1.03 -58.72 48.79
CA SER A 921 0.63 -58.05 50.05
C SER A 921 1.54 -56.87 50.40
N GLU A 922 2.85 -57.01 50.21
CA GLU A 922 3.82 -55.91 50.38
C GLU A 922 3.57 -54.77 49.39
N LYS A 923 3.27 -55.09 48.13
CA LYS A 923 2.89 -54.09 47.12
C LYS A 923 1.61 -53.36 47.51
N LYS A 924 0.59 -54.07 48.02
CA LYS A 924 -0.66 -53.47 48.52
C LYS A 924 -0.42 -52.53 49.70
N ILE A 925 0.41 -52.91 50.67
CA ILE A 925 0.75 -52.06 51.81
C ILE A 925 1.54 -50.83 51.36
N LYS A 926 2.44 -50.97 50.38
CA LYS A 926 3.18 -49.83 49.82
C LYS A 926 2.23 -48.84 49.14
N THR A 927 1.30 -49.32 48.31
CA THR A 927 0.25 -48.46 47.70
C THR A 927 -0.61 -47.80 48.76
N LEU A 928 -1.02 -48.52 49.80
CA LEU A 928 -1.80 -47.97 50.91
C LEU A 928 -1.02 -46.87 51.65
N GLU A 929 0.27 -47.09 51.95
CA GLU A 929 1.15 -46.09 52.56
C GLU A 929 1.27 -44.83 51.69
N GLU A 930 1.45 -44.98 50.38
CA GLU A 930 1.53 -43.88 49.42
C GLU A 930 0.24 -43.03 49.38
N GLU A 931 -0.93 -43.67 49.33
CA GLU A 931 -2.23 -42.96 49.35
C GLU A 931 -2.46 -42.21 50.68
N TYR A 932 -2.09 -42.81 51.82
CA TYR A 932 -2.19 -42.11 53.11
C TYR A 932 -1.24 -40.93 53.20
N LYS A 933 -0.04 -41.01 52.63
CA LYS A 933 0.90 -39.87 52.56
C LYS A 933 0.30 -38.75 51.71
N LEU A 934 -0.25 -39.06 50.55
CA LEU A 934 -0.92 -38.09 49.69
C LEU A 934 -2.09 -37.40 50.40
N LEU A 935 -2.94 -38.15 51.10
CA LEU A 935 -4.03 -37.59 51.89
C LEU A 935 -3.53 -36.73 53.04
N TYR A 936 -2.49 -37.16 53.77
CA TYR A 936 -1.90 -36.39 54.87
C TYR A 936 -1.36 -35.05 54.38
N TYR A 937 -0.61 -35.01 53.28
CA TYR A 937 -0.09 -33.77 52.71
C TYR A 937 -1.20 -32.87 52.18
N SER A 938 -2.21 -33.45 51.53
CA SER A 938 -3.36 -32.69 51.00
C SER A 938 -4.22 -32.10 52.12
N LEU A 939 -4.46 -32.85 53.20
CA LEU A 939 -5.21 -32.37 54.35
C LEU A 939 -4.44 -31.29 55.13
N THR A 940 -3.14 -31.51 55.35
CA THR A 940 -2.29 -30.54 56.06
C THR A 940 -2.20 -29.23 55.29
N SER A 941 -2.00 -29.29 53.98
CA SER A 941 -2.01 -28.09 53.11
C SER A 941 -3.39 -27.44 53.05
N ALA A 942 -4.48 -28.23 52.97
CA ALA A 942 -5.83 -27.69 53.00
C ALA A 942 -6.15 -26.90 54.29
N ARG A 943 -5.70 -27.39 55.45
CA ARG A 943 -5.91 -26.73 56.75
C ARG A 943 -5.22 -25.36 56.83
N ILE A 944 -4.11 -25.16 56.12
CA ILE A 944 -3.41 -23.85 56.09
C ILE A 944 -4.31 -22.76 55.46
N PHE A 945 -5.17 -23.09 54.49
CA PHE A 945 -6.05 -22.09 53.86
C PHE A 945 -7.12 -21.52 54.79
N PHE A 946 -7.39 -22.20 55.91
CA PHE A 946 -8.42 -21.84 56.87
C PHE A 946 -7.86 -21.41 58.23
N LYS A 947 -6.52 -21.37 58.38
CA LYS A 947 -5.86 -20.72 59.52
C LYS A 947 -5.88 -19.23 59.30
#